data_AF-A0A2G1WBY8-F1
#
_entry.id   AF-A0A2G1WBY8-F1
#
_cell.length_a   1.000
_cell.length_b   1.000
_cell.length_c   1.000
_cell.angle_alpha   90.00
_cell.angle_beta   90.00
_cell.angle_gamma   90.00
#
_symmetry.space_group_name_H-M   'P 1'
#
loop_
_entity.id
_entity.type
_entity.pdbx_description
1 polymer ?
#
loop_
_entity_poly.entity_id
_entity_poly.type
_entity_poly.pdbx_seq_one_letter_code
_entity_poly.pdbx_strand_id
1 'polypeptide(L)'
;MNETRLWQGLLWKEAKQVIPLIGMLLGVSALLFIVWAATSRQLNVTLQATGDIVPLIMPALFAAGAGAILISHEKETRSLNWLASLPIPVRPIVMTKFIVALVGLMLMWLGCWLLGILAGLDGGNGGPLTELKQIHPAFWFLHSVYVLLCGFYTAWRNKNAFPALVWIVPLALLPFLVVEIWHAMPFVGSSQYADVPQKTWVMGIVTALAIPIAGWFAYRAGRRELQADEPERLLGRDGLHSADAWRPPENSAPSELPFRNSLTSLVWQAIHSSRWMSIGLSAPLLAGALAWLVLTNHIGDISSWSMVAIQVSIGLALLAVSWLGVAVFTGDGSSGRLKFLADRGVSPHRAWVGRHWFGVSLLCGISLLILVVQAILGTPLSPDAYDRPAVPEVSLLTILAVFAVVYGVSQWTSQLVPMLAASAFLAPVLSLVALAMLINAGVGNGVRLGWLLLIAVLPFAATWWTMQDFMDGRRGVKYWAVMVGGAVLFMFAPSVPSTIAKARLPSMPEDRVAELLPEARELASRTRFNAIPMRQGDLELRDELWSPAGEIDGELAVDRFQQRNFMSADTWMVIGDQDENPLRADWWNVQNGFEAASLAKIRWKQDPDDIKKEQLAAFVDRLTMIAKRLRLSIRWYDQEVADQVEIWLVNNLSDEALTPLRSEEFFQNALTQVGDFEGRQAARRRALLISWYRDRETSSLLQGTLFGISAMEDWFERVPIGWRNSIMKQGFGAVVDRCLNLLDKGQSGSDLESDFRALHDLLGRPGGDFETSPFADNVNRKGKAWVGTWTPAYQGYIAASWFEPWEYKGQEMLEMDRDEAGVENESTIESNDPSEEGVQ
;
A
#
# COMPACT_ATOMS: atom_id res chain seq x y z
N MET A 1 53.49 -30.27 16.12
CA MET A 1 52.29 -29.58 16.61
C MET A 1 51.11 -30.52 16.44
N ASN A 2 50.25 -30.74 17.44
CA ASN A 2 49.14 -31.69 17.33
C ASN A 2 48.05 -31.07 16.42
N GLU A 3 47.92 -31.55 15.19
CA GLU A 3 47.05 -30.94 14.17
C GLU A 3 45.61 -30.82 14.64
N THR A 4 45.12 -31.81 15.39
CA THR A 4 43.77 -31.82 15.98
C THR A 4 43.51 -30.63 16.89
N ARG A 5 44.46 -30.28 17.77
CA ARG A 5 44.34 -29.13 18.67
C ARG A 5 44.42 -27.79 17.94
N LEU A 6 45.22 -27.71 16.87
CA LEU A 6 45.27 -26.54 16.01
C LEU A 6 43.90 -26.31 15.35
N TRP A 7 43.32 -27.34 14.75
CA TRP A 7 42.00 -27.26 14.10
C TRP A 7 40.91 -26.87 15.10
N GLN A 8 40.88 -27.48 16.29
CA GLN A 8 39.90 -27.14 17.33
C GLN A 8 40.03 -25.69 17.80
N GLY A 9 41.25 -25.20 18.04
CA GLY A 9 41.49 -23.83 18.47
C GLY A 9 41.08 -22.79 17.42
N LEU A 10 41.41 -23.04 16.16
CA LEU A 10 41.00 -22.17 15.05
C LEU A 10 39.48 -22.18 14.86
N LEU A 11 38.85 -23.36 14.82
CA LEU A 11 37.39 -23.46 14.67
C LEU A 11 36.65 -22.73 15.79
N TRP A 12 37.07 -22.89 17.04
CA TRP A 12 36.46 -22.20 18.18
C TRP A 12 36.60 -20.68 18.10
N LYS A 13 37.76 -20.20 17.69
CA LYS A 13 38.03 -18.77 17.49
C LYS A 13 37.11 -18.18 16.41
N GLU A 14 37.07 -18.79 15.23
CA GLU A 14 36.25 -18.29 14.11
C GLU A 14 34.74 -18.42 14.44
N ALA A 15 34.31 -19.51 15.10
CA ALA A 15 32.92 -19.68 15.51
C ALA A 15 32.45 -18.56 16.46
N LYS A 16 33.29 -18.16 17.43
CA LYS A 16 32.98 -17.03 18.33
C LYS A 16 32.75 -15.71 17.61
N GLN A 17 33.38 -15.49 16.46
CA GLN A 17 33.17 -14.27 15.65
C GLN A 17 31.84 -14.31 14.88
N VAL A 18 31.41 -15.50 14.43
CA VAL A 18 30.22 -15.67 13.58
C VAL A 18 28.92 -15.80 14.37
N ILE A 19 28.95 -16.41 15.57
CA ILE A 19 27.77 -16.60 16.41
C ILE A 19 26.98 -15.30 16.68
N PRO A 20 27.61 -14.16 17.03
CA PRO A 20 26.89 -12.91 17.22
C PRO A 20 26.16 -12.43 15.95
N LEU A 21 26.74 -12.64 14.76
CA LEU A 21 26.10 -12.31 13.49
C LEU A 21 24.85 -13.17 13.27
N ILE A 22 24.94 -14.49 13.52
CA ILE A 22 23.81 -15.42 13.41
C ILE A 22 22.69 -15.00 14.37
N GLY A 23 23.02 -14.78 15.65
CA GLY A 23 22.04 -14.38 16.66
C GLY A 23 21.37 -13.05 16.34
N MET A 24 22.13 -12.07 15.85
CA MET A 24 21.60 -10.78 15.42
C MET A 24 20.64 -10.94 14.23
N LEU A 25 21.03 -11.65 13.17
CA LEU A 25 20.19 -11.84 12.00
C LEU A 25 18.92 -12.63 12.32
N LEU A 26 19.00 -13.70 13.12
CA LEU A 26 17.81 -14.42 13.59
C LEU A 26 16.89 -13.55 14.45
N GLY A 27 17.46 -12.71 15.32
CA GLY A 27 16.68 -11.75 16.11
C GLY A 27 15.95 -10.74 15.25
N VAL A 28 16.61 -10.23 14.21
CA VAL A 28 16.00 -9.33 13.21
C VAL A 28 14.92 -10.05 12.41
N SER A 29 15.17 -11.29 11.96
CA SER A 29 14.16 -12.11 11.29
C SER A 29 12.92 -12.29 12.18
N ALA A 30 13.11 -12.65 13.45
CA ALA A 30 12.02 -12.79 14.41
C ALA A 30 11.24 -11.48 14.59
N LEU A 31 11.93 -10.34 14.71
CA LEU A 31 11.29 -9.03 14.78
C LEU A 31 10.48 -8.73 13.51
N LEU A 32 11.04 -8.98 12.33
CA LEU A 32 10.34 -8.80 11.06
C LEU A 32 9.10 -9.69 10.98
N PHE A 33 9.17 -10.93 11.45
CA PHE A 33 8.01 -11.82 11.54
C PHE A 33 6.95 -11.31 12.51
N ILE A 34 7.35 -10.75 13.67
CA ILE A 34 6.41 -10.15 14.62
C ILE A 34 5.73 -8.93 14.01
N VAL A 35 6.51 -8.04 13.38
CA VAL A 35 5.99 -6.86 12.67
C VAL A 35 5.03 -7.29 11.57
N TRP A 36 5.42 -8.27 10.76
CA TRP A 36 4.60 -8.85 9.71
C TRP A 36 3.32 -9.46 10.27
N ALA A 37 3.38 -10.29 11.32
CA ALA A 37 2.20 -10.88 11.94
C ALA A 37 1.25 -9.82 12.52
N ALA A 38 1.78 -8.68 12.97
CA ALA A 38 1.00 -7.56 13.45
C ALA A 38 0.35 -6.74 12.32
N THR A 39 1.03 -6.53 11.19
CA THR A 39 0.52 -5.72 10.06
C THR A 39 -0.24 -6.50 8.99
N SER A 40 0.09 -7.76 8.75
CA SER A 40 -0.52 -8.60 7.70
C SER A 40 -2.01 -8.83 7.93
N ARG A 41 -2.46 -8.81 9.20
CA ARG A 41 -3.88 -8.87 9.56
C ARG A 41 -4.67 -7.63 9.15
N GLN A 42 -4.00 -6.51 8.90
CA GLN A 42 -4.64 -5.21 8.62
C GLN A 42 -4.55 -4.79 7.15
N LEU A 43 -3.49 -5.20 6.45
CA LEU A 43 -3.18 -4.75 5.09
C LEU A 43 -3.19 -5.97 4.16
N ASN A 44 -4.34 -6.24 3.56
CA ASN A 44 -4.56 -7.40 2.70
C ASN A 44 -3.55 -7.46 1.54
N VAL A 45 -3.08 -8.69 1.28
CA VAL A 45 -2.39 -9.17 0.07
C VAL A 45 -0.94 -8.71 -0.17
N THR A 46 -0.58 -7.42 -0.08
CA THR A 46 0.79 -6.96 -0.46
C THR A 46 1.86 -7.23 0.61
N LEU A 47 1.49 -7.18 1.90
CA LEU A 47 2.41 -7.47 3.00
C LEU A 47 2.60 -8.98 3.25
N GLN A 48 1.64 -9.83 2.87
CA GLN A 48 1.80 -11.30 2.92
C GLN A 48 3.05 -11.73 2.14
N ALA A 49 3.21 -11.17 0.95
CA ALA A 49 4.34 -11.42 0.07
C ALA A 49 5.72 -11.06 0.68
N THR A 50 5.75 -10.08 1.59
CA THR A 50 6.98 -9.69 2.30
C THR A 50 7.39 -10.75 3.33
N GLY A 51 6.41 -11.35 4.04
CA GLY A 51 6.66 -12.40 5.04
C GLY A 51 7.31 -13.65 4.45
N ASP A 52 6.93 -14.01 3.23
CA ASP A 52 7.48 -15.17 2.50
C ASP A 52 8.95 -14.98 2.08
N ILE A 53 9.39 -13.73 1.90
CA ILE A 53 10.74 -13.40 1.40
C ILE A 53 11.78 -13.33 2.54
N VAL A 54 11.37 -12.91 3.74
CA VAL A 54 12.27 -12.76 4.90
C VAL A 54 13.11 -14.03 5.17
N PRO A 55 12.55 -15.25 5.24
CA PRO A 55 13.34 -16.45 5.51
C PRO A 55 14.35 -16.80 4.40
N LEU A 56 14.16 -16.29 3.19
CA LEU A 56 15.05 -16.51 2.04
C LEU A 56 16.20 -15.49 1.99
N ILE A 57 15.93 -14.23 2.31
CA ILE A 57 16.93 -13.15 2.25
C ILE A 57 17.96 -13.26 3.38
N MET A 58 17.54 -13.66 4.58
CA MET A 58 18.40 -13.60 5.77
C MET A 58 19.64 -14.50 5.70
N PRO A 59 19.54 -15.76 5.20
CA PRO A 59 20.72 -16.58 4.91
C PRO A 59 21.63 -15.97 3.82
N ALA A 60 21.07 -15.30 2.81
CA ALA A 60 21.84 -14.62 1.78
C ALA A 60 22.59 -13.39 2.34
N LEU A 61 21.99 -12.63 3.25
CA LEU A 61 22.67 -11.54 3.97
C LEU A 61 23.79 -12.06 4.86
N PHE A 62 23.57 -13.19 5.56
CA PHE A 62 24.63 -13.87 6.30
C PHE A 62 25.79 -14.26 5.37
N ALA A 63 25.48 -14.88 4.23
CA ALA A 63 26.48 -15.27 3.25
C ALA A 63 27.31 -14.08 2.76
N ALA A 64 26.65 -12.96 2.46
CA ALA A 64 27.32 -11.73 2.05
C ALA A 64 28.22 -11.15 3.16
N GLY A 65 27.81 -11.27 4.43
CA GLY A 65 28.53 -10.69 5.57
C GLY A 65 29.63 -11.54 6.18
N ALA A 66 29.55 -12.86 6.06
CA ALA A 66 30.47 -13.78 6.71
C ALA A 66 31.94 -13.54 6.30
N GLY A 67 32.20 -13.30 5.02
CA GLY A 67 33.55 -12.96 4.53
C GLY A 67 34.07 -11.63 5.09
N ALA A 68 33.20 -10.61 5.17
CA ALA A 68 33.57 -9.31 5.73
C ALA A 68 33.93 -9.41 7.22
N ILE A 69 33.18 -10.18 8.02
CA ILE A 69 33.46 -10.36 9.44
C ILE A 69 34.68 -11.25 9.66
N LEU A 70 34.76 -12.41 9.02
CA LEU A 70 35.83 -13.38 9.28
C LEU A 70 37.20 -12.93 8.78
N ILE A 71 37.24 -12.09 7.74
CA ILE A 71 38.50 -11.68 7.10
C ILE A 71 38.72 -10.19 7.25
N SER A 72 37.77 -9.37 6.78
CA SER A 72 38.01 -7.94 6.69
C SER A 72 38.11 -7.28 8.07
N HIS A 73 37.33 -7.75 9.06
CA HIS A 73 37.48 -7.29 10.44
C HIS A 73 38.84 -7.65 11.04
N GLU A 74 39.38 -8.83 10.72
CA GLU A 74 40.71 -9.24 11.16
C GLU A 74 41.84 -8.47 10.47
N LYS A 75 41.61 -8.06 9.21
CA LYS A 75 42.52 -7.15 8.50
C LYS A 75 42.51 -5.76 9.14
N GLU A 76 41.34 -5.23 9.47
CA GLU A 76 41.20 -3.92 10.12
C GLU A 76 41.82 -3.88 11.52
N THR A 77 41.65 -4.96 12.30
CA THR A 77 42.26 -5.10 13.63
C THR A 77 43.71 -5.57 13.59
N ARG A 78 44.27 -5.82 12.40
CA ARG A 78 45.62 -6.36 12.15
C ARG A 78 45.88 -7.73 12.80
N SER A 79 44.84 -8.42 13.29
CA SER A 79 44.97 -9.77 13.86
C SER A 79 45.29 -10.80 12.78
N LEU A 80 44.93 -10.54 11.52
CA LEU A 80 45.26 -11.41 10.39
C LEU A 80 46.77 -11.43 10.10
N ASN A 81 47.44 -10.28 10.18
CA ASN A 81 48.89 -10.18 10.02
C ASN A 81 49.62 -10.92 11.14
N TRP A 82 49.08 -10.83 12.36
CA TRP A 82 49.59 -11.59 13.49
C TRP A 82 49.43 -13.10 13.26
N LEU A 83 48.27 -13.57 12.79
CA LEU A 83 48.08 -14.99 12.42
C LEU A 83 49.03 -15.45 11.31
N ALA A 84 49.28 -14.61 10.30
CA ALA A 84 50.21 -14.92 9.21
C ALA A 84 51.66 -15.03 9.68
N SER A 85 52.03 -14.36 10.79
CA SER A 85 53.37 -14.45 11.38
C SER A 85 53.60 -15.73 12.20
N LEU A 86 52.54 -16.46 12.57
CA LEU A 86 52.66 -17.70 13.33
C LEU A 86 53.14 -18.85 12.43
N PRO A 87 53.88 -19.84 12.96
CA PRO A 87 54.34 -21.01 12.21
C PRO A 87 53.19 -22.02 11.96
N ILE A 88 52.09 -21.55 11.39
CA ILE A 88 50.88 -22.32 11.07
C ILE A 88 50.77 -22.36 9.53
N PRO A 89 50.55 -23.54 8.92
CA PRO A 89 50.34 -23.59 7.48
C PRO A 89 49.10 -22.78 7.06
N VAL A 90 49.20 -22.09 5.93
CA VAL A 90 48.15 -21.21 5.39
C VAL A 90 46.84 -21.96 5.11
N ARG A 91 46.92 -23.23 4.68
CA ARG A 91 45.75 -24.02 4.24
C ARG A 91 44.71 -24.20 5.36
N PRO A 92 45.05 -24.67 6.58
CA PRO A 92 44.10 -24.71 7.69
C PRO A 92 43.45 -23.37 8.04
N ILE A 93 44.19 -22.26 7.97
CA ILE A 93 43.63 -20.92 8.29
C ILE A 93 42.51 -20.57 7.29
N VAL A 94 42.76 -20.75 6.00
CA VAL A 94 41.77 -20.46 4.96
C VAL A 94 40.59 -21.43 5.07
N MET A 95 40.84 -22.73 5.22
CA MET A 95 39.80 -23.76 5.28
C MET A 95 38.91 -23.66 6.51
N THR A 96 39.46 -23.34 7.69
CA THR A 96 38.65 -23.17 8.91
C THR A 96 37.63 -22.04 8.77
N LYS A 97 38.03 -20.90 8.18
CA LYS A 97 37.11 -19.79 7.91
C LYS A 97 35.97 -20.20 6.97
N PHE A 98 36.28 -20.91 5.89
CA PHE A 98 35.25 -21.43 4.97
C PHE A 98 34.30 -22.41 5.65
N ILE A 99 34.83 -23.38 6.41
CA ILE A 99 34.02 -24.41 7.09
C ILE A 99 33.08 -23.74 8.11
N VAL A 100 33.59 -22.84 8.95
CA VAL A 100 32.77 -22.15 9.95
C VAL A 100 31.69 -21.30 9.29
N ALA A 101 32.01 -20.62 8.20
CA ALA A 101 31.01 -19.83 7.47
C ALA A 101 29.94 -20.71 6.80
N LEU A 102 30.32 -21.86 6.23
CA LEU A 102 29.37 -22.81 5.64
C LEU A 102 28.45 -23.41 6.69
N VAL A 103 28.98 -23.83 7.84
CA VAL A 103 28.19 -24.31 8.97
C VAL A 103 27.27 -23.21 9.50
N GLY A 104 27.77 -21.98 9.62
CA GLY A 104 26.95 -20.83 10.00
C GLY A 104 25.80 -20.56 9.03
N LEU A 105 26.05 -20.71 7.72
CA LEU A 105 25.02 -20.57 6.69
C LEU A 105 23.95 -21.66 6.82
N MET A 106 24.35 -22.92 7.06
CA MET A 106 23.41 -24.01 7.32
C MET A 106 22.56 -23.76 8.57
N LEU A 107 23.16 -23.29 9.65
CA LEU A 107 22.44 -22.91 10.88
C LEU A 107 21.46 -21.76 10.64
N MET A 108 21.83 -20.77 9.81
CA MET A 108 20.93 -19.67 9.44
C MET A 108 19.73 -20.17 8.64
N TRP A 109 19.94 -21.05 7.66
CA TRP A 109 18.85 -21.68 6.91
C TRP A 109 17.92 -22.48 7.83
N LEU A 110 18.48 -23.30 8.72
CA LEU A 110 17.71 -24.06 9.70
C LEU A 110 16.89 -23.15 10.64
N GLY A 111 17.52 -22.08 11.14
CA GLY A 111 16.87 -21.12 12.04
C GLY A 111 15.76 -20.33 11.37
N CYS A 112 15.98 -19.85 10.13
CA CYS A 112 14.95 -19.15 9.37
C CYS A 112 13.79 -20.08 8.96
N TRP A 113 14.09 -21.33 8.61
CA TRP A 113 13.09 -22.35 8.34
C TRP A 113 12.23 -22.64 9.58
N LEU A 114 12.85 -22.80 10.76
CA LEU A 114 12.14 -23.00 12.02
C LEU A 114 11.28 -21.78 12.39
N LEU A 115 11.80 -20.56 12.22
CA LEU A 115 11.03 -19.34 12.44
C LEU A 115 9.84 -19.23 11.49
N GLY A 116 9.99 -19.63 10.23
CA GLY A 116 8.89 -19.66 9.26
C GLY A 116 7.77 -20.62 9.66
N ILE A 117 8.13 -21.82 10.15
CA ILE A 117 7.16 -22.78 10.70
C ILE A 117 6.44 -22.18 11.92
N LEU A 118 7.18 -21.62 12.86
CA LEU A 118 6.61 -21.01 14.06
C LEU A 118 5.71 -19.80 13.75
N ALA A 119 6.00 -19.07 12.67
CA ALA A 119 5.18 -17.96 12.19
C ALA A 119 3.93 -18.41 11.42
N GLY A 120 3.75 -19.72 11.17
CA GLY A 120 2.60 -20.27 10.48
C GLY A 120 2.56 -19.97 8.98
N LEU A 121 3.71 -19.89 8.31
CA LEU A 121 3.80 -19.65 6.86
C LEU A 121 3.33 -20.84 5.98
N ASP A 122 2.52 -21.75 6.52
CA ASP A 122 2.02 -22.90 5.76
C ASP A 122 0.99 -22.47 4.70
N GLY A 123 1.45 -22.39 3.45
CA GLY A 123 0.63 -22.72 2.27
C GLY A 123 -0.49 -21.76 1.85
N GLY A 124 -0.42 -20.46 2.16
CA GLY A 124 -1.41 -19.49 1.65
C GLY A 124 -1.28 -19.25 0.14
N ASN A 125 -2.28 -19.71 -0.64
CA ASN A 125 -2.50 -19.37 -2.04
C ASN A 125 -3.00 -17.91 -2.16
N GLY A 126 -2.29 -17.05 -2.91
CA GLY A 126 -2.87 -15.80 -3.43
C GLY A 126 -2.25 -14.49 -2.94
N GLY A 127 -0.98 -14.22 -3.29
CA GLY A 127 -0.38 -12.89 -3.20
C GLY A 127 0.30 -12.48 -4.53
N PRO A 128 0.47 -11.18 -4.85
CA PRO A 128 1.02 -10.70 -6.11
C PRO A 128 2.51 -11.02 -6.35
N LEU A 129 3.22 -11.56 -5.34
CA LEU A 129 4.55 -12.17 -5.52
C LEU A 129 4.49 -13.71 -5.57
N THR A 130 3.37 -14.29 -6.01
CA THR A 130 3.24 -15.74 -6.28
C THR A 130 4.35 -16.25 -7.20
N GLU A 131 4.88 -15.42 -8.09
CA GLU A 131 6.04 -15.74 -8.93
C GLU A 131 7.31 -16.05 -8.11
N LEU A 132 7.55 -15.36 -6.99
CA LEU A 132 8.69 -15.66 -6.11
C LEU A 132 8.50 -17.00 -5.36
N LYS A 133 7.26 -17.42 -5.09
CA LYS A 133 6.97 -18.78 -4.54
C LYS A 133 7.28 -19.88 -5.55
N GLN A 134 7.26 -19.58 -6.85
CA GLN A 134 7.65 -20.53 -7.89
C GLN A 134 9.18 -20.74 -7.93
N ILE A 135 9.97 -19.89 -7.28
CA ILE A 135 11.42 -20.06 -7.16
C ILE A 135 11.71 -21.15 -6.14
N HIS A 136 12.23 -22.28 -6.63
CA HIS A 136 12.54 -23.43 -5.80
C HIS A 136 13.56 -23.07 -4.69
N PRO A 137 13.31 -23.41 -3.40
CA PRO A 137 14.22 -23.07 -2.29
C PRO A 137 15.68 -23.52 -2.47
N ALA A 138 15.88 -24.63 -3.20
CA ALA A 138 17.22 -25.11 -3.54
C ALA A 138 18.05 -24.08 -4.34
N PHE A 139 17.41 -23.28 -5.21
CA PHE A 139 18.10 -22.20 -5.92
C PHE A 139 18.63 -21.16 -4.94
N TRP A 140 17.80 -20.70 -3.99
CA TRP A 140 18.20 -19.72 -2.98
C TRP A 140 19.35 -20.24 -2.10
N PHE A 141 19.29 -21.51 -1.70
CA PHE A 141 20.38 -22.14 -0.96
C PHE A 141 21.68 -22.12 -1.79
N LEU A 142 21.61 -22.59 -3.04
CA LEU A 142 22.75 -22.63 -3.96
C LEU A 142 23.34 -21.23 -4.19
N HIS A 143 22.48 -20.23 -4.42
CA HIS A 143 22.88 -18.85 -4.60
C HIS A 143 23.51 -18.26 -3.34
N SER A 144 23.00 -18.58 -2.14
CA SER A 144 23.63 -18.16 -0.89
C SER A 144 25.04 -18.73 -0.71
N VAL A 145 25.30 -19.97 -1.15
CA VAL A 145 26.65 -20.55 -1.17
C VAL A 145 27.54 -19.81 -2.17
N TYR A 146 27.04 -19.49 -3.36
CA TYR A 146 27.79 -18.69 -4.34
C TYR A 146 28.16 -17.31 -3.79
N VAL A 147 27.19 -16.58 -3.23
CA VAL A 147 27.40 -15.26 -2.61
C VAL A 147 28.42 -15.35 -1.46
N LEU A 148 28.37 -16.41 -0.65
CA LEU A 148 29.36 -16.64 0.41
C LEU A 148 30.78 -16.65 -0.17
N LEU A 149 31.02 -17.41 -1.24
CA LEU A 149 32.32 -17.52 -1.88
C LEU A 149 32.77 -16.20 -2.52
N CYS A 150 31.85 -15.46 -3.14
CA CYS A 150 32.11 -14.11 -3.64
C CYS A 150 32.49 -13.15 -2.50
N GLY A 151 31.83 -13.24 -1.35
CA GLY A 151 32.15 -12.48 -0.14
C GLY A 151 33.55 -12.79 0.39
N PHE A 152 33.95 -14.06 0.40
CA PHE A 152 35.32 -14.46 0.72
C PHE A 152 36.34 -13.90 -0.27
N TYR A 153 36.09 -14.03 -1.57
CA TYR A 153 36.99 -13.53 -2.61
C TYR A 153 37.21 -12.01 -2.49
N THR A 154 36.12 -11.24 -2.34
CA THR A 154 36.18 -9.78 -2.21
C THR A 154 36.83 -9.35 -0.90
N ALA A 155 36.58 -10.04 0.21
CA ALA A 155 37.20 -9.77 1.50
C ALA A 155 38.71 -10.06 1.51
N TRP A 156 39.15 -11.11 0.80
CA TRP A 156 40.58 -11.38 0.63
C TRP A 156 41.27 -10.35 -0.25
N ARG A 157 40.60 -9.85 -1.28
CA ARG A 157 41.21 -8.91 -2.23
C ARG A 157 41.28 -7.46 -1.72
N ASN A 158 40.32 -7.06 -0.89
CA ASN A 158 40.26 -5.69 -0.37
C ASN A 158 40.93 -5.58 1.01
N LYS A 159 41.49 -4.41 1.31
CA LYS A 159 42.09 -4.11 2.61
C LYS A 159 41.06 -3.67 3.67
N ASN A 160 39.97 -3.05 3.22
CA ASN A 160 38.90 -2.52 4.07
C ASN A 160 37.62 -3.37 3.88
N ALA A 161 36.81 -3.50 4.93
CA ALA A 161 35.60 -4.32 4.88
C ALA A 161 34.49 -3.71 4.00
N PHE A 162 34.36 -2.38 3.97
CA PHE A 162 33.26 -1.74 3.25
C PHE A 162 33.37 -1.88 1.72
N PRO A 163 34.53 -1.60 1.07
CA PRO A 163 34.69 -1.89 -0.35
C PRO A 163 34.49 -3.36 -0.70
N ALA A 164 34.88 -4.28 0.19
CA ALA A 164 34.63 -5.72 -0.02
C ALA A 164 33.13 -6.01 -0.13
N LEU A 165 32.32 -5.43 0.77
CA LEU A 165 30.86 -5.51 0.72
C LEU A 165 30.29 -4.87 -0.55
N VAL A 166 30.77 -3.70 -0.97
CA VAL A 166 30.28 -3.05 -2.20
C VAL A 166 30.56 -3.91 -3.44
N TRP A 167 31.74 -4.53 -3.53
CA TRP A 167 32.11 -5.40 -4.65
C TRP A 167 31.35 -6.73 -4.68
N ILE A 168 30.73 -7.14 -3.57
CA ILE A 168 29.94 -8.37 -3.57
C ILE A 168 28.69 -8.24 -4.42
N VAL A 169 28.09 -7.04 -4.50
CA VAL A 169 26.82 -6.79 -5.19
C VAL A 169 26.92 -7.10 -6.69
N PRO A 170 27.84 -6.51 -7.47
CA PRO A 170 27.95 -6.83 -8.89
C PRO A 170 28.35 -8.28 -9.14
N LEU A 171 29.10 -8.92 -8.24
CA LEU A 171 29.44 -10.34 -8.35
C LEU A 171 28.24 -11.25 -8.07
N ALA A 172 27.42 -10.93 -7.07
CA ALA A 172 26.20 -11.66 -6.74
C ALA A 172 25.17 -11.57 -7.86
N LEU A 173 25.11 -10.44 -8.57
CA LEU A 173 24.20 -10.25 -9.72
C LEU A 173 24.68 -10.92 -11.02
N LEU A 174 25.92 -11.43 -11.07
CA LEU A 174 26.50 -11.96 -12.30
C LEU A 174 25.71 -13.17 -12.87
N PRO A 175 25.31 -14.18 -12.08
CA PRO A 175 24.48 -15.26 -12.60
C PRO A 175 23.15 -14.77 -13.18
N PHE A 176 22.52 -13.78 -12.55
CA PHE A 176 21.29 -13.16 -13.05
C PHE A 176 21.55 -12.47 -14.40
N LEU A 177 22.58 -11.65 -14.50
CA LEU A 177 22.94 -10.97 -15.76
C LEU A 177 23.21 -11.95 -16.90
N VAL A 178 23.91 -13.06 -16.62
CA VAL A 178 24.20 -14.09 -17.64
C VAL A 178 22.91 -14.73 -18.16
N VAL A 179 21.98 -15.07 -17.26
CA VAL A 179 20.68 -15.66 -17.62
C VAL A 179 19.82 -14.66 -18.38
N GLU A 180 19.78 -13.42 -17.94
CA GLU A 180 19.02 -12.36 -18.61
C GLU A 180 19.58 -12.07 -20.00
N ILE A 181 20.91 -11.96 -20.16
CA ILE A 181 21.54 -11.81 -21.47
C ILE A 181 21.25 -13.01 -22.37
N TRP A 182 21.29 -14.24 -21.82
CA TRP A 182 20.96 -15.46 -22.56
C TRP A 182 19.53 -15.43 -23.10
N HIS A 183 18.55 -15.02 -22.28
CA HIS A 183 17.16 -14.92 -22.70
C HIS A 183 16.88 -13.72 -23.61
N ALA A 184 17.67 -12.65 -23.52
CA ALA A 184 17.56 -11.47 -24.39
C ALA A 184 18.09 -11.71 -25.82
N MET A 185 18.84 -12.79 -26.07
CA MET A 185 19.36 -13.07 -27.41
C MET A 185 18.24 -13.53 -28.37
N PRO A 186 18.07 -12.86 -29.54
CA PRO A 186 16.96 -13.09 -30.46
C PRO A 186 16.94 -14.47 -31.13
N PHE A 187 18.02 -15.26 -31.01
CA PHE A 187 18.12 -16.58 -31.61
C PHE A 187 17.49 -17.71 -30.76
N VAL A 188 17.05 -17.42 -29.53
CA VAL A 188 16.33 -18.38 -28.68
C VAL A 188 14.83 -18.14 -28.84
N GLY A 189 14.25 -18.66 -29.93
CA GLY A 189 12.90 -18.36 -30.47
C GLY A 189 11.67 -18.67 -29.58
N SER A 190 11.82 -18.76 -28.26
CA SER A 190 10.73 -18.95 -27.29
C SER A 190 10.92 -18.15 -25.98
N SER A 191 11.95 -17.32 -25.87
CA SER A 191 12.39 -16.73 -24.59
C SER A 191 11.47 -15.65 -24.01
N GLN A 192 10.61 -15.03 -24.81
CA GLN A 192 9.59 -14.09 -24.32
C GLN A 192 8.47 -14.77 -23.54
N TYR A 193 8.34 -16.11 -23.67
CA TYR A 193 7.34 -16.94 -22.99
C TYR A 193 7.96 -17.91 -21.97
N ALA A 194 9.23 -17.74 -21.60
CA ALA A 194 9.86 -18.61 -20.62
C ALA A 194 9.29 -18.35 -19.22
N ASP A 195 8.54 -19.32 -18.68
CA ASP A 195 7.98 -19.25 -17.33
C ASP A 195 9.07 -19.07 -16.27
N VAL A 196 8.71 -18.44 -15.15
CA VAL A 196 9.59 -18.17 -13.98
C VAL A 196 10.35 -19.43 -13.48
N PRO A 197 9.76 -20.64 -13.43
CA PRO A 197 10.47 -21.86 -13.03
C PRO A 197 11.61 -22.21 -14.00
N GLN A 198 11.41 -22.03 -15.31
CA GLN A 198 12.43 -22.34 -16.30
C GLN A 198 13.63 -21.39 -16.16
N LYS A 199 13.37 -20.08 -16.02
CA LYS A 199 14.43 -19.09 -15.74
C LYS A 199 15.19 -19.41 -14.46
N THR A 200 14.47 -19.80 -13.40
CA THR A 200 15.06 -20.21 -12.13
C THR A 200 15.96 -21.44 -12.27
N TRP A 201 15.54 -22.44 -13.04
CA TRP A 201 16.35 -23.63 -13.29
C TRP A 201 17.65 -23.32 -14.05
N VAL A 202 17.56 -22.53 -15.12
CA VAL A 202 18.74 -22.09 -15.88
C VAL A 202 19.68 -21.30 -14.97
N MET A 203 19.13 -20.40 -14.15
CA MET A 203 19.90 -19.64 -13.17
C MET A 203 20.55 -20.52 -12.10
N GLY A 204 19.86 -21.57 -11.66
CA GLY A 204 20.41 -22.60 -10.78
C GLY A 204 21.61 -23.31 -11.40
N ILE A 205 21.52 -23.70 -12.67
CA ILE A 205 22.63 -24.34 -13.39
C ILE A 205 23.83 -23.39 -13.51
N VAL A 206 23.59 -22.15 -13.96
CA VAL A 206 24.65 -21.13 -14.06
C VAL A 206 25.33 -20.89 -12.71
N THR A 207 24.53 -20.77 -11.64
CA THR A 207 25.03 -20.58 -10.28
C THR A 207 25.82 -21.80 -9.81
N ALA A 208 25.35 -23.02 -10.07
CA ALA A 208 26.04 -24.26 -9.70
C ALA A 208 27.43 -24.36 -10.35
N LEU A 209 27.53 -23.99 -11.64
CA LEU A 209 28.79 -23.95 -12.37
C LEU A 209 29.73 -22.83 -11.88
N ALA A 210 29.17 -21.71 -11.41
CA ALA A 210 29.95 -20.58 -10.90
C ALA A 210 30.56 -20.83 -9.50
N ILE A 211 29.96 -21.71 -8.68
CA ILE A 211 30.45 -22.05 -7.33
C ILE A 211 31.90 -22.57 -7.31
N PRO A 212 32.30 -23.61 -8.08
CA PRO A 212 33.68 -24.10 -8.05
C PRO A 212 34.68 -23.04 -8.52
N ILE A 213 34.27 -22.20 -9.49
CA ILE A 213 35.09 -21.08 -10.00
C ILE A 213 35.31 -20.03 -8.90
N ALA A 214 34.24 -19.57 -8.26
CA ALA A 214 34.30 -18.59 -7.17
C ALA A 214 35.09 -19.14 -5.97
N GLY A 215 34.89 -20.42 -5.62
CA GLY A 215 35.62 -21.10 -4.55
C GLY A 215 37.12 -21.20 -4.83
N TRP A 216 37.51 -21.50 -6.06
CA TRP A 216 38.91 -21.51 -6.48
C TRP A 216 39.55 -20.12 -6.38
N PHE A 217 38.87 -19.08 -6.87
CA PHE A 217 39.35 -17.70 -6.76
C PHE A 217 39.48 -17.24 -5.31
N ALA A 218 38.49 -17.54 -4.46
CA ALA A 218 38.50 -17.17 -3.06
C ALA A 218 39.63 -17.89 -2.29
N TYR A 219 39.84 -19.19 -2.55
CA TYR A 219 40.94 -19.95 -1.97
C TYR A 219 42.31 -19.42 -2.42
N ARG A 220 42.46 -19.12 -3.71
CA ARG A 220 43.70 -18.56 -4.28
C ARG A 220 44.01 -17.19 -3.71
N ALA A 221 42.99 -16.33 -3.57
CA ALA A 221 43.14 -15.00 -2.99
C ALA A 221 43.59 -15.09 -1.52
N GLY A 222 42.96 -15.96 -0.72
CA GLY A 222 43.36 -16.15 0.68
C GLY A 222 44.76 -16.73 0.85
N ARG A 223 45.17 -17.65 -0.03
CA ARG A 223 46.55 -18.14 -0.02
C ARG A 223 47.58 -17.07 -0.36
N ARG A 224 47.27 -16.17 -1.29
CA ARG A 224 48.17 -15.10 -1.71
C ARG A 224 48.33 -14.03 -0.62
N GLU A 225 47.25 -13.67 0.07
CA GLU A 225 47.28 -12.66 1.13
C GLU A 225 48.02 -13.14 2.39
N LEU A 226 47.96 -14.44 2.70
CA LEU A 226 48.62 -15.04 3.85
C LEU A 226 50.05 -15.53 3.56
N GLN A 227 50.54 -15.34 2.33
CA GLN A 227 51.97 -15.54 2.04
C GLN A 227 52.77 -14.38 2.64
N ALA A 228 54.05 -14.62 2.92
CA ALA A 228 54.95 -13.56 3.37
C ALA A 228 54.88 -12.40 2.36
N ASP A 229 54.71 -11.17 2.87
CA ASP A 229 54.77 -9.97 2.05
C ASP A 229 56.05 -10.04 1.21
N GLU A 230 55.94 -9.70 -0.08
CA GLU A 230 57.14 -9.53 -0.91
C GLU A 230 58.07 -8.58 -0.15
N PRO A 231 59.35 -8.95 0.06
CA PRO A 231 60.27 -8.08 0.78
C PRO A 231 60.17 -6.71 0.15
N GLU A 232 59.96 -5.66 0.98
CA GLU A 232 59.93 -4.28 0.50
C GLU A 232 61.05 -4.17 -0.53
N ARG A 233 60.70 -3.87 -1.79
CA ARG A 233 61.70 -3.73 -2.85
C ARG A 233 62.65 -2.70 -2.33
N LEU A 234 63.80 -3.15 -1.81
CA LEU A 234 64.86 -2.29 -1.32
C LEU A 234 65.07 -1.34 -2.48
N LEU A 235 64.75 -0.07 -2.25
CA LEU A 235 64.92 0.98 -3.23
C LEU A 235 66.28 0.72 -3.87
N GLY A 236 66.30 0.54 -5.19
CA GLY A 236 67.53 0.25 -5.93
C GLY A 236 68.62 1.22 -5.48
N ARG A 237 69.89 0.81 -5.57
CA ARG A 237 71.09 1.47 -5.01
C ARG A 237 71.12 3.02 -4.98
N ASP A 238 70.38 3.69 -5.84
CA ASP A 238 70.15 5.15 -5.86
C ASP A 238 69.23 5.69 -4.73
N GLY A 239 68.31 4.89 -4.17
CA GLY A 239 67.43 5.28 -3.06
C GLY A 239 68.00 4.99 -1.66
N LEU A 240 69.15 4.30 -1.58
CA LEU A 240 69.92 4.13 -0.33
C LEU A 240 70.64 5.40 0.11
N HIS A 241 70.70 6.44 -0.73
CA HIS A 241 71.13 7.78 -0.29
C HIS A 241 70.13 8.46 0.66
N SER A 242 68.92 7.91 0.82
CA SER A 242 67.92 8.37 1.79
C SER A 242 68.05 7.73 3.18
N ALA A 243 69.08 6.90 3.44
CA ALA A 243 69.41 6.44 4.79
C ALA A 243 70.08 7.55 5.63
N ASP A 244 69.66 8.80 5.44
CA ASP A 244 69.94 9.86 6.40
C ASP A 244 69.23 9.46 7.70
N ALA A 245 70.00 9.39 8.79
CA ALA A 245 69.47 9.24 10.13
C ALA A 245 68.28 10.21 10.29
N TRP A 246 67.16 9.74 10.85
CA TRP A 246 65.94 10.53 11.05
C TRP A 246 66.29 11.98 11.40
N ARG A 247 66.17 12.90 10.43
CA ARG A 247 66.29 14.33 10.68
C ARG A 247 64.87 14.82 10.90
N PRO A 248 64.56 15.51 12.01
CA PRO A 248 63.31 16.25 12.09
C PRO A 248 63.26 17.17 10.86
N PRO A 249 62.14 17.24 10.12
CA PRO A 249 62.09 17.98 8.86
C PRO A 249 62.57 19.41 9.09
N GLU A 250 63.76 19.71 8.58
CA GLU A 250 64.29 21.06 8.48
C GLU A 250 63.46 21.73 7.39
N ASN A 251 62.36 22.34 7.80
CA ASN A 251 61.83 23.58 7.26
C ASN A 251 60.49 23.86 7.95
N SER A 252 60.38 25.10 8.43
CA SER A 252 59.17 25.88 8.67
C SER A 252 57.87 25.17 8.30
N ALA A 253 56.99 24.98 9.28
CA ALA A 253 55.60 24.58 9.07
C ALA A 253 55.08 25.25 7.78
N PRO A 254 54.56 24.49 6.79
CA PRO A 254 54.12 25.07 5.52
C PRO A 254 53.19 26.25 5.85
N SER A 255 53.60 27.46 5.45
CA SER A 255 52.91 28.72 5.76
C SER A 255 51.49 28.75 5.17
N GLU A 256 51.23 27.87 4.22
CA GLU A 256 49.93 27.62 3.65
C GLU A 256 49.52 26.18 3.94
N LEU A 257 48.94 25.94 5.12
CA LEU A 257 48.09 24.78 5.34
C LEU A 257 46.92 24.88 4.33
N PRO A 258 46.82 23.99 3.32
CA PRO A 258 45.86 24.15 2.22
C PRO A 258 44.38 24.08 2.68
N PHE A 259 44.13 23.72 3.93
CA PHE A 259 42.81 23.78 4.56
C PHE A 259 42.90 24.48 5.92
N ARG A 260 42.77 25.82 5.95
CA ARG A 260 42.59 26.57 7.20
C ARG A 260 41.30 26.20 7.93
N ASN A 261 40.31 25.67 7.22
CA ASN A 261 39.02 25.27 7.78
C ASN A 261 38.97 23.76 8.03
N SER A 262 38.84 23.37 9.29
CA SER A 262 38.73 21.97 9.75
C SER A 262 37.58 21.21 9.09
N LEU A 263 36.52 21.91 8.66
CA LEU A 263 35.37 21.28 8.01
C LEU A 263 35.72 20.85 6.58
N THR A 264 36.43 21.71 5.83
CA THR A 264 36.84 21.41 4.45
C THR A 264 37.81 20.23 4.40
N SER A 265 38.72 20.11 5.37
CA SER A 265 39.61 18.94 5.48
C SER A 265 38.84 17.65 5.79
N LEU A 266 37.80 17.70 6.62
CA LEU A 266 36.96 16.53 6.94
C LEU A 266 36.14 16.10 5.71
N VAL A 267 35.58 17.05 4.97
CA VAL A 267 34.85 16.76 3.72
C VAL A 267 35.80 16.19 2.67
N TRP A 268 36.98 16.78 2.52
CA TRP A 268 38.02 16.27 1.62
C TRP A 268 38.41 14.84 1.97
N GLN A 269 38.63 14.56 3.26
CA GLN A 269 38.94 13.23 3.76
C GLN A 269 37.81 12.23 3.48
N ALA A 270 36.55 12.61 3.72
CA ALA A 270 35.40 11.74 3.46
C ALA A 270 35.26 11.37 1.98
N ILE A 271 35.56 12.30 1.07
CA ILE A 271 35.51 12.05 -0.39
C ILE A 271 36.68 11.17 -0.85
N HIS A 272 37.87 11.40 -0.29
CA HIS A 272 39.11 10.80 -0.79
C HIS A 272 39.55 9.53 -0.06
N SER A 273 38.95 9.20 1.09
CA SER A 273 39.33 8.02 1.87
C SER A 273 39.12 6.71 1.11
N SER A 274 38.12 6.65 0.22
CA SER A 274 37.90 5.51 -0.68
C SER A 274 37.14 5.93 -1.94
N ARG A 275 37.87 6.29 -3.00
CA ARG A 275 37.29 6.64 -4.31
C ARG A 275 36.35 5.55 -4.85
N TRP A 276 36.70 4.28 -4.63
CA TRP A 276 35.90 3.13 -5.05
C TRP A 276 34.59 3.00 -4.27
N MET A 277 34.58 3.37 -2.99
CA MET A 277 33.35 3.43 -2.21
C MET A 277 32.41 4.50 -2.76
N SER A 278 32.92 5.71 -3.02
CA SER A 278 32.13 6.82 -3.55
C SER A 278 31.53 6.48 -4.92
N ILE A 279 32.32 5.91 -5.83
CA ILE A 279 31.83 5.45 -7.14
C ILE A 279 30.79 4.34 -6.96
N GLY A 280 31.09 3.34 -6.12
CA GLY A 280 30.22 2.19 -5.89
C GLY A 280 28.89 2.52 -5.22
N LEU A 281 28.78 3.64 -4.49
CA LEU A 281 27.50 4.15 -3.96
C LEU A 281 26.80 5.11 -4.91
N SER A 282 27.55 5.92 -5.68
CA SER A 282 26.96 6.90 -6.61
C SER A 282 26.36 6.26 -7.86
N ALA A 283 26.97 5.18 -8.38
CA ALA A 283 26.48 4.52 -9.60
C ALA A 283 25.10 3.86 -9.42
N PRO A 284 24.83 3.07 -8.36
CA PRO A 284 23.49 2.54 -8.11
C PRO A 284 22.44 3.62 -7.87
N LEU A 285 22.83 4.72 -7.21
CA LEU A 285 21.96 5.86 -6.99
C LEU A 285 21.53 6.52 -8.31
N LEU A 286 22.46 6.71 -9.25
CA LEU A 286 22.16 7.22 -10.58
C LEU A 286 21.30 6.25 -11.39
N ALA A 287 21.59 4.94 -11.32
CA ALA A 287 20.80 3.91 -11.98
C ALA A 287 19.35 3.88 -11.46
N GLY A 288 19.15 4.00 -10.14
CA GLY A 288 17.81 4.10 -9.55
C GLY A 288 17.09 5.40 -9.93
N ALA A 289 17.80 6.52 -10.04
CA ALA A 289 17.22 7.77 -10.53
C ALA A 289 16.75 7.64 -11.99
N LEU A 290 17.54 7.02 -12.86
CA LEU A 290 17.16 6.73 -14.24
C LEU A 290 15.97 5.75 -14.31
N ALA A 291 16.00 4.68 -13.53
CA ALA A 291 14.90 3.71 -13.45
C ALA A 291 13.60 4.36 -12.97
N TRP A 292 13.68 5.25 -11.98
CA TRP A 292 12.56 6.05 -11.51
C TRP A 292 12.00 6.94 -12.62
N LEU A 293 12.86 7.63 -13.35
CA LEU A 293 12.46 8.48 -14.47
C LEU A 293 11.80 7.68 -15.60
N VAL A 294 12.31 6.49 -15.93
CA VAL A 294 11.68 5.59 -16.91
C VAL A 294 10.30 5.17 -16.41
N LEU A 295 10.17 4.75 -15.16
CA LEU A 295 8.91 4.33 -14.56
C LEU A 295 7.85 5.43 -14.61
N THR A 296 8.22 6.68 -14.29
CA THR A 296 7.26 7.80 -14.21
C THR A 296 6.89 8.41 -15.56
N ASN A 297 7.68 8.19 -16.62
CA ASN A 297 7.46 8.82 -17.93
C ASN A 297 7.07 7.82 -19.03
N HIS A 298 6.96 6.52 -18.73
CA HIS A 298 6.58 5.53 -19.72
C HIS A 298 5.08 5.62 -20.05
N ILE A 299 4.76 5.71 -21.34
CA ILE A 299 3.38 5.75 -21.86
C ILE A 299 3.12 4.39 -22.53
N GLY A 300 2.38 3.51 -21.85
CA GLY A 300 2.03 2.17 -22.33
C GLY A 300 2.43 1.05 -21.36
N ASP A 301 2.27 -0.21 -21.76
CA ASP A 301 2.68 -1.34 -20.93
C ASP A 301 4.21 -1.45 -20.89
N ILE A 302 4.76 -1.48 -19.68
CA ILE A 302 6.18 -1.75 -19.45
C ILE A 302 6.38 -3.25 -19.64
N SER A 303 7.30 -3.66 -20.53
CA SER A 303 7.64 -5.07 -20.65
C SER A 303 8.10 -5.63 -19.30
N SER A 304 7.75 -6.88 -18.99
CA SER A 304 8.06 -7.49 -17.68
C SER A 304 9.56 -7.40 -17.32
N TRP A 305 10.44 -7.47 -18.33
CA TRP A 305 11.90 -7.28 -18.17
C TRP A 305 12.27 -5.88 -17.70
N SER A 306 11.73 -4.84 -18.36
CA SER A 306 12.00 -3.45 -18.00
C SER A 306 11.52 -3.18 -16.58
N MET A 307 10.39 -3.76 -16.18
CA MET A 307 9.87 -3.61 -14.82
C MET A 307 10.79 -4.24 -13.76
N VAL A 308 11.30 -5.45 -13.99
CA VAL A 308 12.28 -6.09 -13.07
C VAL A 308 13.56 -5.26 -12.98
N ALA A 309 14.10 -4.80 -14.11
CA ALA A 309 15.30 -3.96 -14.13
C ALA A 309 15.09 -2.63 -13.37
N ILE A 310 13.92 -2.01 -13.54
CA ILE A 310 13.52 -0.81 -12.80
C ILE A 310 13.47 -1.09 -11.29
N GLN A 311 12.78 -2.15 -10.88
CA GLN A 311 12.64 -2.52 -9.47
C GLN A 311 13.99 -2.82 -8.81
N VAL A 312 14.86 -3.60 -9.47
CA VAL A 312 16.21 -3.91 -8.99
C VAL A 312 17.04 -2.63 -8.86
N SER A 313 16.96 -1.73 -9.84
CA SER A 313 17.71 -0.46 -9.82
C SER A 313 17.27 0.46 -8.69
N ILE A 314 15.96 0.56 -8.44
CA ILE A 314 15.41 1.32 -7.30
C ILE A 314 15.84 0.69 -5.98
N GLY A 315 15.76 -0.64 -5.86
CA GLY A 315 16.21 -1.36 -4.66
C GLY A 315 17.69 -1.16 -4.36
N LEU A 316 18.54 -1.22 -5.40
CA LEU A 316 19.98 -0.94 -5.28
C LEU A 316 20.27 0.52 -4.92
N ALA A 317 19.49 1.48 -5.41
CA ALA A 317 19.61 2.87 -4.99
C ALA A 317 19.27 3.04 -3.51
N LEU A 318 18.16 2.47 -3.02
CA LEU A 318 17.82 2.51 -1.59
C LEU A 318 18.88 1.84 -0.71
N LEU A 319 19.45 0.72 -1.18
CA LEU A 319 20.59 0.09 -0.51
C LEU A 319 21.80 1.03 -0.46
N ALA A 320 22.10 1.72 -1.55
CA ALA A 320 23.18 2.70 -1.60
C ALA A 320 22.93 3.90 -0.68
N VAL A 321 21.69 4.42 -0.58
CA VAL A 321 21.34 5.45 0.41
C VAL A 321 21.59 4.96 1.84
N SER A 322 21.17 3.73 2.13
CA SER A 322 21.37 3.13 3.45
C SER A 322 22.87 2.99 3.77
N TRP A 323 23.66 2.48 2.83
CA TRP A 323 25.10 2.33 2.98
C TRP A 323 25.84 3.65 3.06
N LEU A 324 25.36 4.69 2.38
CA LEU A 324 25.87 6.06 2.54
C LEU A 324 25.65 6.57 3.96
N GLY A 325 24.50 6.25 4.59
CA GLY A 325 24.23 6.54 6.00
C GLY A 325 25.16 5.77 6.94
N VAL A 326 25.39 4.49 6.68
CA VAL A 326 26.32 3.67 7.48
C VAL A 326 27.76 4.18 7.38
N ALA A 327 28.19 4.56 6.18
CA ALA A 327 29.54 5.04 5.92
C ALA A 327 29.90 6.30 6.74
N VAL A 328 28.90 7.09 7.17
CA VAL A 328 29.09 8.27 8.01
C VAL A 328 29.90 7.95 9.25
N PHE A 329 29.52 6.93 10.04
CA PHE A 329 30.21 6.64 11.31
C PHE A 329 31.19 5.47 11.23
N THR A 330 30.96 4.51 10.32
CA THR A 330 31.75 3.27 10.29
C THR A 330 32.62 3.11 9.02
N GLY A 331 32.44 3.96 8.00
CA GLY A 331 33.07 3.79 6.67
C GLY A 331 34.59 3.95 6.61
N ASP A 332 35.20 4.75 7.49
CA ASP A 332 36.65 5.02 7.48
C ASP A 332 37.49 4.06 8.35
N GLY A 333 36.89 3.00 8.89
CA GLY A 333 37.61 2.03 9.73
C GLY A 333 37.86 2.54 11.15
N SER A 334 36.96 2.13 12.05
CA SER A 334 36.97 2.23 13.52
C SER A 334 36.62 3.57 14.19
N SER A 335 35.93 3.43 15.32
CA SER A 335 35.77 4.42 16.39
C SER A 335 37.10 5.06 16.83
N GLY A 336 38.23 4.41 16.59
CA GLY A 336 39.56 4.92 16.91
C GLY A 336 39.92 6.20 16.15
N ARG A 337 39.46 6.37 14.90
CA ARG A 337 39.69 7.62 14.15
C ARG A 337 38.84 8.77 14.65
N LEU A 338 37.60 8.51 15.03
CA LEU A 338 36.72 9.53 15.64
C LEU A 338 37.23 9.92 17.03
N LYS A 339 37.70 8.94 17.81
CA LYS A 339 38.39 9.20 19.07
C LYS A 339 39.66 10.01 18.86
N PHE A 340 40.45 9.71 17.84
CA PHE A 340 41.62 10.53 17.48
C PHE A 340 41.24 11.98 17.19
N LEU A 341 40.14 12.24 16.48
CA LEU A 341 39.64 13.61 16.26
C LEU A 341 39.20 14.27 17.57
N ALA A 342 38.59 13.50 18.49
CA ALA A 342 38.21 13.96 19.83
C ALA A 342 39.45 14.35 20.65
N ASP A 343 40.46 13.48 20.68
CA ASP A 343 41.73 13.67 21.39
C ASP A 343 42.51 14.90 20.87
N ARG A 344 42.28 15.28 19.59
CA ARG A 344 42.84 16.49 18.97
C ARG A 344 41.96 17.75 19.11
N GLY A 345 40.88 17.67 19.88
CA GLY A 345 40.01 18.81 20.21
C GLY A 345 39.06 19.25 19.10
N VAL A 346 38.77 18.38 18.11
CA VAL A 346 37.76 18.69 17.09
C VAL A 346 36.37 18.66 17.73
N SER A 347 35.62 19.76 17.63
CA SER A 347 34.28 19.83 18.21
C SER A 347 33.35 18.75 17.62
N PRO A 348 32.56 18.03 18.44
CA PRO A 348 31.68 16.95 17.97
C PRO A 348 30.71 17.36 16.86
N HIS A 349 30.15 18.57 16.98
CA HIS A 349 29.21 19.12 16.00
C HIS A 349 29.85 19.34 14.62
N ARG A 350 31.07 19.87 14.56
CA ARG A 350 31.80 20.02 13.28
C ARG A 350 32.15 18.66 12.68
N ALA A 351 32.53 17.70 13.51
CA ALA A 351 32.80 16.33 13.05
C ALA A 351 31.54 15.68 12.48
N TRP A 352 30.38 15.87 13.11
CA TRP A 352 29.10 15.38 12.60
C TRP A 352 28.75 16.01 11.25
N VAL A 353 28.78 17.36 11.13
CA VAL A 353 28.44 18.05 9.88
C VAL A 353 29.39 17.66 8.75
N GLY A 354 30.70 17.65 9.01
CA GLY A 354 31.71 17.34 8.00
C GLY A 354 31.54 15.94 7.39
N ARG A 355 31.05 14.97 8.18
CA ARG A 355 30.83 13.59 7.71
C ARG A 355 29.50 13.41 6.96
N HIS A 356 28.47 14.17 7.31
CA HIS A 356 27.17 14.14 6.62
C HIS A 356 27.20 14.87 5.27
N TRP A 357 28.08 15.87 5.13
CA TRP A 357 28.10 16.77 3.98
C TRP A 357 28.14 16.06 2.63
N PHE A 358 29.03 15.07 2.46
CA PHE A 358 29.14 14.31 1.21
C PHE A 358 27.84 13.56 0.89
N GLY A 359 27.32 12.82 1.86
CA GLY A 359 26.12 12.01 1.66
C GLY A 359 24.88 12.85 1.35
N VAL A 360 24.65 13.91 2.13
CA VAL A 360 23.53 14.83 1.92
C VAL A 360 23.64 15.56 0.59
N SER A 361 24.84 16.04 0.22
CA SER A 361 25.04 16.72 -1.07
C SER A 361 24.75 15.80 -2.26
N LEU A 362 25.17 14.54 -2.18
CA LEU A 362 24.90 13.54 -3.22
C LEU A 362 23.40 13.27 -3.35
N LEU A 363 22.70 13.02 -2.24
CA LEU A 363 21.26 12.77 -2.24
C LEU A 363 20.47 13.96 -2.77
N CYS A 364 20.78 15.18 -2.31
CA CYS A 364 20.16 16.40 -2.83
C CYS A 364 20.44 16.59 -4.33
N GLY A 365 21.66 16.32 -4.79
CA GLY A 365 22.02 16.40 -6.21
C GLY A 365 21.22 15.43 -7.07
N ILE A 366 21.01 14.20 -6.60
CA ILE A 366 20.19 13.20 -7.31
C ILE A 366 18.71 13.61 -7.31
N SER A 367 18.17 14.05 -6.18
CA SER A 367 16.78 14.52 -6.12
C SER A 367 16.54 15.72 -7.03
N LEU A 368 17.49 16.67 -7.09
CA LEU A 368 17.45 17.79 -8.04
C LEU A 368 17.54 17.32 -9.49
N LEU A 369 18.39 16.34 -9.80
CA LEU A 369 18.48 15.76 -11.14
C LEU A 369 17.15 15.15 -11.57
N ILE A 370 16.52 14.35 -10.71
CA ILE A 370 15.19 13.76 -10.98
C ILE A 370 14.18 14.87 -11.26
N LEU A 371 14.15 15.92 -10.43
CA LEU A 371 13.23 17.04 -10.60
C LEU A 371 13.48 17.81 -11.89
N VAL A 372 14.72 18.13 -12.23
CA VAL A 372 15.05 18.86 -13.47
C VAL A 372 14.63 18.04 -14.68
N VAL A 373 14.90 16.73 -14.69
CA VAL A 373 14.50 15.87 -15.81
C VAL A 373 12.98 15.71 -15.89
N GLN A 374 12.27 15.53 -14.77
CA GLN A 374 10.81 15.48 -14.76
C GLN A 374 10.18 16.81 -15.19
N ALA A 375 10.75 17.95 -14.80
CA ALA A 375 10.29 19.26 -15.25
C ALA A 375 10.46 19.46 -16.77
N ILE A 376 11.48 18.85 -17.37
CA ILE A 376 11.72 18.89 -18.83
C ILE A 376 10.79 17.92 -19.58
N LEU A 377 10.63 16.70 -19.07
CA LEU A 377 9.82 15.65 -19.72
C LEU A 377 8.31 15.85 -19.55
N GLY A 378 7.91 16.61 -18.51
CA GLY A 378 6.51 16.76 -18.11
C GLY A 378 6.03 15.56 -17.28
N THR A 379 5.13 15.79 -16.34
CA THR A 379 4.42 14.70 -15.66
C THR A 379 3.27 14.23 -16.56
N PRO A 380 3.19 12.95 -16.95
CA PRO A 380 2.07 12.47 -17.73
C PRO A 380 0.77 12.71 -16.95
N LEU A 381 -0.05 13.64 -17.44
CA LEU A 381 -1.40 13.87 -16.99
C LEU A 381 -2.26 12.69 -17.44
N SER A 382 -2.26 11.61 -16.66
CA SER A 382 -3.29 10.58 -16.82
C SER A 382 -4.65 11.21 -16.45
N PRO A 383 -5.65 11.22 -17.34
CA PRO A 383 -7.00 11.70 -17.03
C PRO A 383 -7.63 10.96 -15.84
N ASP A 384 -7.24 9.69 -15.62
CA ASP A 384 -7.73 8.83 -14.53
C ASP A 384 -7.07 9.12 -13.18
N ALA A 385 -6.05 9.99 -13.14
CA ALA A 385 -5.36 10.34 -11.89
C ALA A 385 -6.19 11.25 -10.97
N TYR A 386 -7.26 11.87 -11.47
CA TYR A 386 -8.12 12.76 -10.68
C TYR A 386 -9.01 12.04 -9.66
N ASP A 387 -9.37 10.78 -9.91
CA ASP A 387 -10.35 10.05 -9.06
C ASP A 387 -9.72 9.09 -8.06
N ARG A 388 -8.42 8.81 -8.15
CA ARG A 388 -7.75 7.97 -7.14
C ARG A 388 -7.20 8.83 -6.00
N PRO A 389 -7.56 8.56 -4.73
CA PRO A 389 -7.01 9.28 -3.60
C PRO A 389 -5.51 8.98 -3.51
N ALA A 390 -4.72 9.96 -3.96
CA ALA A 390 -3.33 10.16 -3.60
C ALA A 390 -2.46 8.89 -3.59
N VAL A 391 -2.04 8.44 -4.79
CA VAL A 391 -0.58 8.31 -4.89
C VAL A 391 -0.12 9.76 -4.78
N PRO A 392 0.50 10.21 -3.67
CA PRO A 392 0.91 11.60 -3.57
C PRO A 392 1.67 11.90 -4.84
N GLU A 393 1.22 12.89 -5.61
CA GLU A 393 2.00 13.43 -6.72
C GLU A 393 3.44 13.41 -6.25
N VAL A 394 4.30 12.64 -6.93
CA VAL A 394 5.59 12.24 -6.38
C VAL A 394 6.48 13.47 -6.34
N SER A 395 6.26 14.27 -5.30
CA SER A 395 6.85 15.56 -5.11
C SER A 395 8.30 15.34 -4.70
N LEU A 396 9.15 16.31 -5.00
CA LEU A 396 10.52 16.35 -4.50
C LEU A 396 10.56 16.09 -2.98
N LEU A 397 9.56 16.60 -2.25
CA LEU A 397 9.44 16.44 -0.81
C LEU A 397 9.25 14.97 -0.41
N THR A 398 8.49 14.20 -1.18
CA THR A 398 8.30 12.75 -0.95
C THR A 398 9.60 11.99 -1.18
N ILE A 399 10.33 12.27 -2.27
CA ILE A 399 11.62 11.62 -2.56
C ILE A 399 12.64 11.96 -1.45
N LEU A 400 12.72 13.24 -1.06
CA LEU A 400 13.58 13.68 0.03
C LEU A 400 13.17 13.05 1.37
N ALA A 401 11.88 12.87 1.63
CA ALA A 401 11.40 12.19 2.84
C ALA A 401 11.87 10.73 2.87
N VAL A 402 11.74 10.00 1.76
CA VAL A 402 12.21 8.61 1.64
C VAL A 402 13.72 8.55 1.89
N PHE A 403 14.50 9.42 1.24
CA PHE A 403 15.94 9.48 1.45
C PHE A 403 16.30 9.86 2.88
N ALA A 404 15.62 10.83 3.49
CA ALA A 404 15.86 11.27 4.85
C ALA A 404 15.60 10.15 5.86
N VAL A 405 14.51 9.39 5.69
CA VAL A 405 14.20 8.24 6.55
C VAL A 405 15.24 7.14 6.38
N VAL A 406 15.53 6.72 5.15
CA VAL A 406 16.47 5.62 4.89
C VAL A 406 17.87 5.99 5.35
N TYR A 407 18.37 7.16 4.96
CA TYR A 407 19.68 7.63 5.37
C TYR A 407 19.75 7.89 6.87
N GLY A 408 18.72 8.52 7.45
CA GLY A 408 18.64 8.88 8.85
C GLY A 408 18.62 7.67 9.79
N VAL A 409 17.81 6.65 9.48
CA VAL A 409 17.78 5.40 10.26
C VAL A 409 19.07 4.61 10.08
N SER A 410 19.66 4.64 8.88
CA SER A 410 20.93 3.93 8.63
C SER A 410 22.12 4.54 9.37
N GLN A 411 22.27 5.86 9.37
CA GLN A 411 23.33 6.53 10.14
C GLN A 411 23.15 6.30 11.65
N TRP A 412 21.90 6.33 12.12
CA TRP A 412 21.59 6.02 13.52
C TRP A 412 21.95 4.59 13.91
N THR A 413 21.60 3.63 13.05
CA THR A 413 21.97 2.22 13.22
C THR A 413 23.48 2.03 13.30
N SER A 414 24.26 2.74 12.47
CA SER A 414 25.72 2.65 12.47
C SER A 414 26.39 3.21 13.72
N GLN A 415 25.74 4.15 14.42
CA GLN A 415 26.23 4.64 15.71
C GLN A 415 25.93 3.64 16.84
N LEU A 416 24.77 2.99 16.79
CA LEU A 416 24.38 1.93 17.74
C LEU A 416 25.29 0.70 17.62
N VAL A 417 25.51 0.25 16.39
CA VAL A 417 26.27 -0.95 16.07
C VAL A 417 27.66 -0.57 15.53
N PRO A 418 28.71 -0.58 16.38
CA PRO A 418 30.05 -0.13 15.97
C PRO A 418 30.73 -1.07 14.97
N MET A 419 30.21 -2.28 14.79
CA MET A 419 30.72 -3.24 13.82
C MET A 419 30.18 -2.90 12.44
N LEU A 420 31.07 -2.44 11.55
CA LEU A 420 30.76 -2.00 10.18
C LEU A 420 29.91 -3.02 9.42
N ALA A 421 30.35 -4.28 9.37
CA ALA A 421 29.61 -5.33 8.66
C ALA A 421 28.19 -5.51 9.22
N ALA A 422 28.04 -5.62 10.54
CA ALA A 422 26.72 -5.76 11.17
C ALA A 422 25.82 -4.55 10.88
N SER A 423 26.35 -3.32 10.96
CA SER A 423 25.60 -2.11 10.62
C SER A 423 25.19 -2.05 9.14
N ALA A 424 26.06 -2.49 8.22
CA ALA A 424 25.78 -2.48 6.78
C ALA A 424 24.65 -3.43 6.36
N PHE A 425 24.41 -4.50 7.12
CA PHE A 425 23.27 -5.41 6.91
C PHE A 425 22.03 -5.00 7.68
N LEU A 426 22.18 -4.54 8.92
CA LEU A 426 21.06 -4.18 9.77
C LEU A 426 20.38 -2.89 9.30
N ALA A 427 21.17 -1.91 8.85
CA ALA A 427 20.66 -0.60 8.47
C ALA A 427 19.63 -0.65 7.33
N PRO A 428 19.87 -1.30 6.17
CA PRO A 428 18.85 -1.40 5.11
C PRO A 428 17.54 -2.01 5.60
N VAL A 429 17.61 -3.06 6.43
CA VAL A 429 16.41 -3.73 6.97
C VAL A 429 15.63 -2.80 7.90
N LEU A 430 16.30 -2.18 8.88
CA LEU A 430 15.65 -1.25 9.81
C LEU A 430 15.10 -0.02 9.10
N SER A 431 15.80 0.49 8.10
CA SER A 431 15.36 1.61 7.27
C SER A 431 14.12 1.27 6.45
N LEU A 432 14.02 0.06 5.90
CA LEU A 432 12.82 -0.40 5.20
C LEU A 432 11.63 -0.59 6.16
N VAL A 433 11.85 -1.15 7.36
CA VAL A 433 10.80 -1.25 8.39
C VAL A 433 10.30 0.12 8.81
N ALA A 434 11.22 1.05 9.07
CA ALA A 434 10.91 2.43 9.39
C ALA A 434 10.12 3.12 8.26
N LEU A 435 10.56 2.94 7.01
CA LEU A 435 9.87 3.48 5.85
C LEU A 435 8.47 2.89 5.70
N ALA A 436 8.30 1.57 5.81
CA ALA A 436 7.01 0.90 5.74
C ALA A 436 6.06 1.36 6.85
N MET A 437 6.56 1.55 8.06
CA MET A 437 5.78 2.09 9.19
C MET A 437 5.31 3.53 8.91
N LEU A 438 6.18 4.39 8.38
CA LEU A 438 5.82 5.77 8.05
C LEU A 438 4.89 5.85 6.83
N ILE A 439 5.06 4.99 5.83
CA ILE A 439 4.11 4.86 4.70
C ILE A 439 2.74 4.41 5.22
N ASN A 440 2.69 3.43 6.12
CA ASN A 440 1.43 3.01 6.73
C ASN A 440 0.79 4.12 7.58
N ALA A 441 1.59 4.95 8.27
CA ALA A 441 1.07 6.11 8.97
C ALA A 441 0.51 7.16 7.98
N GLY A 442 1.24 7.47 6.91
CA GLY A 442 0.81 8.44 5.90
C GLY A 442 -0.37 7.97 5.06
N VAL A 443 -0.19 6.89 4.31
CA VAL A 443 -1.20 6.33 3.38
C VAL A 443 -2.29 5.59 4.14
N GLY A 444 -1.90 4.70 5.05
CA GLY A 444 -2.86 3.86 5.78
C GLY A 444 -3.68 4.62 6.82
N ASN A 445 -3.13 5.67 7.45
CA ASN A 445 -3.81 6.42 8.51
C ASN A 445 -4.02 7.91 8.19
N GLY A 446 -3.67 8.39 7.00
CA GLY A 446 -3.88 9.79 6.59
C GLY A 446 -3.03 10.81 7.34
N VAL A 447 -1.89 10.39 7.91
CA VAL A 447 -1.03 11.30 8.66
C VAL A 447 -0.32 12.25 7.69
N ARG A 448 -0.42 13.56 7.96
CA ARG A 448 0.14 14.60 7.08
C ARG A 448 1.65 14.45 6.94
N LEU A 449 2.15 14.65 5.71
CA LEU A 449 3.58 14.53 5.38
C LEU A 449 4.49 15.41 6.26
N GLY A 450 4.05 16.62 6.62
CA GLY A 450 4.82 17.50 7.51
C GLY A 450 5.11 16.90 8.89
N TRP A 451 4.17 16.11 9.45
CA TRP A 451 4.37 15.40 10.70
C TRP A 451 5.36 14.23 10.54
N LEU A 452 5.25 13.50 9.43
CA LEU A 452 6.18 12.41 9.11
C LEU A 452 7.61 12.92 8.90
N LEU A 453 7.77 14.08 8.27
CA LEU A 453 9.06 14.76 8.12
C LEU A 453 9.66 15.15 9.47
N LEU A 454 8.85 15.68 10.39
CA LEU A 454 9.31 15.98 11.76
C LEU A 454 9.84 14.72 12.44
N ILE A 455 9.16 13.59 12.28
CA ILE A 455 9.58 12.29 12.84
C ILE A 455 10.86 11.79 12.17
N ALA A 456 11.01 11.99 10.85
CA ALA A 456 12.22 11.63 10.12
C ALA A 456 13.48 12.39 10.57
N VAL A 457 13.34 13.50 11.30
CA VAL A 457 14.46 14.24 11.91
C VAL A 457 14.98 13.56 13.19
N LEU A 458 14.17 12.74 13.87
CA LEU A 458 14.55 12.13 15.16
C LEU A 458 15.86 11.32 15.11
N PRO A 459 16.11 10.46 14.09
CA PRO A 459 17.39 9.77 13.98
C PRO A 459 18.59 10.74 13.90
N PHE A 460 18.44 11.87 13.20
CA PHE A 460 19.51 12.87 13.09
C PHE A 460 19.72 13.62 14.42
N ALA A 461 18.65 13.97 15.12
CA ALA A 461 18.72 14.62 16.42
C ALA A 461 19.37 13.70 17.47
N ALA A 462 18.99 12.41 17.47
CA ALA A 462 19.56 11.42 18.37
C ALA A 462 21.08 11.26 18.14
N THR A 463 21.53 11.17 16.88
CA THR A 463 22.95 11.02 16.59
C THR A 463 23.75 12.30 16.82
N TRP A 464 23.15 13.46 16.55
CA TRP A 464 23.73 14.76 16.87
C TRP A 464 24.02 14.91 18.37
N TRP A 465 23.03 14.61 19.23
CA TRP A 465 23.18 14.76 20.69
C TRP A 465 24.13 13.76 21.32
N THR A 466 24.21 12.55 20.77
CA THR A 466 25.08 11.49 21.28
C THR A 466 26.47 11.48 20.64
N MET A 467 26.76 12.41 19.71
CA MET A 467 28.03 12.44 18.98
C MET A 467 29.25 12.58 19.89
N GLN A 468 29.17 13.42 20.93
CA GLN A 468 30.27 13.61 21.88
C GLN A 468 30.59 12.30 22.62
N ASP A 469 29.56 11.68 23.20
CA ASP A 469 29.69 10.41 23.93
C ASP A 469 30.20 9.29 23.00
N PHE A 470 29.77 9.28 21.74
CA PHE A 470 30.24 8.33 20.73
C PHE A 470 31.70 8.54 20.35
N MET A 471 32.13 9.79 20.13
CA MET A 471 33.53 10.13 19.84
C MET A 471 34.47 9.74 20.98
N ASP A 472 34.05 9.96 22.23
CA ASP A 472 34.81 9.60 23.43
C ASP A 472 34.76 8.09 23.74
N GLY A 473 33.89 7.32 23.06
CA GLY A 473 33.64 5.91 23.33
C GLY A 473 32.87 5.64 24.63
N ARG A 474 32.21 6.66 25.21
CA ARG A 474 31.45 6.56 26.47
C ARG A 474 30.01 6.14 26.18
N ARG A 475 29.68 4.87 26.40
CA ARG A 475 28.31 4.32 26.22
C ARG A 475 27.56 4.18 27.54
N GLY A 476 27.44 5.29 28.27
CA GLY A 476 26.76 5.32 29.58
C GLY A 476 25.22 5.28 29.48
N VAL A 477 24.55 5.36 30.63
CA VAL A 477 23.07 5.36 30.71
C VAL A 477 22.45 6.51 29.90
N LYS A 478 23.06 7.70 29.94
CA LYS A 478 22.60 8.86 29.16
C LYS A 478 22.56 8.57 27.66
N TYR A 479 23.62 7.96 27.12
CA TYR A 479 23.70 7.57 25.71
C TYR A 479 22.53 6.64 25.33
N TRP A 480 22.35 5.56 26.10
CA TRP A 480 21.28 4.60 25.83
C TRP A 480 19.88 5.16 26.05
N ALA A 481 19.68 6.05 27.03
CA ALA A 481 18.39 6.71 27.26
C ALA A 481 17.97 7.58 26.06
N VAL A 482 18.88 8.33 25.46
CA VAL A 482 18.60 9.13 24.25
C VAL A 482 18.28 8.22 23.07
N MET A 483 19.05 7.15 22.87
CA MET A 483 18.83 6.21 21.77
C MET A 483 17.50 5.46 21.89
N VAL A 484 17.21 4.90 23.06
CA VAL A 484 15.96 4.16 23.31
C VAL A 484 14.76 5.10 23.30
N GLY A 485 14.86 6.27 23.96
CA GLY A 485 13.80 7.28 23.96
C GLY A 485 13.49 7.77 22.55
N GLY A 486 14.52 8.02 21.73
CA GLY A 486 14.36 8.34 20.32
C GLY A 486 13.67 7.22 19.54
N ALA A 487 14.02 5.95 19.80
CA ALA A 487 13.42 4.79 19.12
C ALA A 487 11.94 4.62 19.47
N VAL A 488 11.59 4.75 20.75
CA VAL A 488 10.20 4.73 21.22
C VAL A 488 9.41 5.87 20.57
N LEU A 489 9.94 7.09 20.58
CA LEU A 489 9.27 8.22 19.97
C LEU A 489 9.08 8.01 18.46
N PHE A 490 10.10 7.52 17.75
CA PHE A 490 10.04 7.24 16.31
C PHE A 490 8.98 6.19 15.97
N MET A 491 8.80 5.16 16.81
CA MET A 491 7.80 4.10 16.62
C MET A 491 6.36 4.56 16.88
N PHE A 492 6.13 5.35 17.94
CA PHE A 492 4.76 5.69 18.37
C PHE A 492 4.26 7.05 17.89
N ALA A 493 5.14 8.04 17.68
CA ALA A 493 4.75 9.37 17.23
C ALA A 493 3.98 9.42 15.90
N PRO A 494 4.26 8.56 14.88
CA PRO A 494 3.49 8.55 13.64
C PRO A 494 2.00 8.28 13.86
N SER A 495 1.66 7.47 14.87
CA SER A 495 0.28 7.06 15.13
C SER A 495 -0.51 8.09 15.94
N VAL A 496 0.14 9.02 16.65
CA VAL A 496 -0.52 9.96 17.57
C VAL A 496 -1.62 10.78 16.90
N PRO A 497 -1.41 11.46 15.74
CA PRO A 497 -2.46 12.27 15.12
C PRO A 497 -3.67 11.44 14.72
N SER A 498 -3.45 10.22 14.20
CA SER A 498 -4.54 9.35 13.77
C SER A 498 -5.31 8.79 14.96
N THR A 499 -4.64 8.43 16.06
CA THR A 499 -5.31 8.01 17.30
C THR A 499 -6.17 9.13 17.88
N ILE A 500 -5.66 10.37 17.91
CA ILE A 500 -6.44 11.54 18.38
C ILE A 500 -7.64 11.79 17.46
N ALA A 501 -7.45 11.74 16.15
CA ALA A 501 -8.53 11.99 15.20
C ALA A 501 -9.60 10.89 15.25
N LYS A 502 -9.20 9.62 15.34
CA LYS A 502 -10.11 8.49 15.55
C LYS A 502 -10.89 8.61 16.86
N ALA A 503 -10.24 9.04 17.95
CA ALA A 503 -10.91 9.27 19.22
C ALA A 503 -11.92 10.43 19.19
N ARG A 504 -11.82 11.33 18.21
CA ARG A 504 -12.74 12.46 17.98
C ARG A 504 -13.81 12.16 16.92
N LEU A 505 -13.83 10.95 16.35
CA LEU A 505 -14.89 10.58 15.41
C LEU A 505 -16.25 10.66 16.10
N PRO A 506 -17.26 11.32 15.49
CA PRO A 506 -18.61 11.32 16.03
C PRO A 506 -19.11 9.88 16.21
N SER A 507 -19.82 9.63 17.30
CA SER A 507 -20.44 8.35 17.61
C SER A 507 -21.86 8.54 18.14
N MET A 508 -22.72 7.54 17.93
CA MET A 508 -24.02 7.49 18.59
C MET A 508 -23.83 7.45 20.12
N PRO A 509 -24.56 8.26 20.91
CA PRO A 509 -24.53 8.18 22.37
C PRO A 509 -24.87 6.77 22.87
N GLU A 510 -24.21 6.31 23.95
CA GLU A 510 -24.41 4.95 24.48
C GLU A 510 -25.86 4.70 24.91
N ASP A 511 -26.54 5.72 25.47
CA ASP A 511 -27.95 5.63 25.86
C ASP A 511 -28.85 5.37 24.65
N ARG A 512 -28.59 6.05 23.52
CA ARG A 512 -29.33 5.87 22.26
C ARG A 512 -29.05 4.52 21.64
N VAL A 513 -27.82 4.02 21.75
CA VAL A 513 -27.48 2.64 21.35
C VAL A 513 -28.28 1.63 22.18
N ALA A 514 -28.37 1.83 23.50
CA ALA A 514 -29.11 0.93 24.39
C ALA A 514 -30.61 0.91 24.09
N GLU A 515 -31.17 2.05 23.66
CA GLU A 515 -32.55 2.19 23.21
C GLU A 515 -32.83 1.47 21.88
N LEU A 516 -31.99 1.70 20.86
CA LEU A 516 -32.24 1.24 19.49
C LEU A 516 -31.84 -0.23 19.25
N LEU A 517 -30.89 -0.76 20.03
CA LEU A 517 -30.36 -2.10 19.82
C LEU A 517 -31.42 -3.22 19.99
N PRO A 518 -32.31 -3.18 21.01
CA PRO A 518 -33.41 -4.14 21.12
C PRO A 518 -34.36 -4.10 19.92
N GLU A 519 -34.74 -2.89 19.47
CA GLU A 519 -35.62 -2.69 18.30
C GLU A 519 -34.97 -3.29 17.03
N ALA A 520 -33.71 -2.96 16.78
CA ALA A 520 -32.97 -3.44 15.63
C ALA A 520 -32.83 -4.97 15.62
N ARG A 521 -32.58 -5.58 16.79
CA ARG A 521 -32.49 -7.04 16.94
C ARG A 521 -33.84 -7.72 16.67
N GLU A 522 -34.92 -7.17 17.21
CA GLU A 522 -36.27 -7.68 16.98
C GLU A 522 -36.64 -7.63 15.51
N LEU A 523 -36.43 -6.49 14.85
CA LEU A 523 -36.63 -6.34 13.41
C LEU A 523 -35.79 -7.34 12.61
N ALA A 524 -34.49 -7.46 12.93
CA ALA A 524 -33.60 -8.40 12.24
C ALA A 524 -34.05 -9.86 12.41
N SER A 525 -34.61 -10.24 13.57
CA SER A 525 -35.10 -11.60 13.79
C SER A 525 -36.37 -11.95 12.98
N ARG A 526 -37.17 -10.94 12.62
CA ARG A 526 -38.46 -11.12 11.93
C ARG A 526 -38.31 -11.11 10.41
N THR A 527 -37.24 -10.55 9.87
CA THR A 527 -37.07 -10.38 8.42
C THR A 527 -36.32 -11.55 7.76
N ARG A 528 -36.79 -11.99 6.59
CA ARG A 528 -36.10 -12.99 5.77
C ARG A 528 -34.93 -12.34 5.01
N PHE A 529 -33.78 -13.02 4.97
CA PHE A 529 -32.52 -12.47 4.44
C PHE A 529 -32.26 -12.75 2.96
N ASN A 530 -33.14 -13.49 2.29
CA ASN A 530 -32.92 -13.91 0.91
C ASN A 530 -33.43 -12.85 -0.07
N ALA A 531 -32.64 -11.79 -0.26
CA ALA A 531 -32.91 -10.81 -1.30
C ALA A 531 -32.51 -11.35 -2.67
N ILE A 532 -33.39 -11.22 -3.66
CA ILE A 532 -33.11 -11.62 -5.05
C ILE A 532 -32.31 -10.49 -5.69
N PRO A 533 -31.08 -10.74 -6.18
CA PRO A 533 -30.32 -9.71 -6.89
C PRO A 533 -31.05 -9.35 -8.18
N MET A 534 -31.23 -8.06 -8.43
CA MET A 534 -31.65 -7.58 -9.74
C MET A 534 -30.59 -7.99 -10.77
N ARG A 535 -31.04 -8.58 -11.87
CA ARG A 535 -30.17 -8.96 -12.97
C ARG A 535 -30.58 -8.23 -14.23
N GLN A 536 -29.61 -7.98 -15.08
CA GLN A 536 -29.88 -7.64 -16.46
C GLN A 536 -30.19 -8.97 -17.17
N GLY A 537 -31.35 -9.12 -17.82
CA GLY A 537 -31.68 -10.36 -18.55
C GLY A 537 -30.75 -10.54 -19.74
N ASP A 538 -30.31 -11.77 -20.05
CA ASP A 538 -29.40 -12.14 -21.18
C ASP A 538 -28.27 -11.15 -21.55
N LEU A 539 -27.88 -10.29 -20.62
CA LEU A 539 -26.92 -9.19 -20.76
C LEU A 539 -25.61 -9.50 -20.00
N GLU A 540 -25.41 -10.77 -19.59
CA GLU A 540 -24.11 -11.33 -19.18
C GLU A 540 -23.15 -11.43 -20.39
N LEU A 541 -22.80 -10.28 -20.97
CA LEU A 541 -21.47 -10.02 -21.54
C LEU A 541 -20.54 -9.46 -20.43
N ARG A 542 -21.13 -8.96 -19.34
CA ARG A 542 -20.39 -8.27 -18.27
C ARG A 542 -19.53 -9.20 -17.41
N ASP A 543 -19.92 -10.47 -17.29
CA ASP A 543 -19.11 -11.49 -16.59
C ASP A 543 -17.81 -11.83 -17.34
N GLU A 544 -17.71 -11.52 -18.63
CA GLU A 544 -16.50 -11.75 -19.44
C GLU A 544 -15.75 -10.47 -19.85
N LEU A 545 -16.37 -9.28 -19.76
CA LEU A 545 -15.71 -7.99 -20.09
C LEU A 545 -14.61 -7.59 -19.09
N TRP A 546 -14.59 -8.20 -17.90
CA TRP A 546 -13.51 -8.05 -16.91
C TRP A 546 -12.53 -9.23 -16.93
N SER A 547 -12.77 -10.25 -17.76
CA SER A 547 -11.74 -11.19 -18.16
C SER A 547 -10.77 -10.44 -19.07
N PRO A 548 -9.45 -10.47 -18.82
CA PRO A 548 -8.49 -9.80 -19.67
C PRO A 548 -8.57 -10.38 -21.09
N ALA A 549 -9.24 -9.64 -21.99
CA ALA A 549 -9.29 -9.87 -23.43
C ALA A 549 -9.40 -11.35 -23.85
N GLY A 550 -10.40 -12.07 -23.35
CA GLY A 550 -10.90 -13.26 -24.04
C GLY A 550 -11.77 -12.80 -25.20
N GLU A 551 -11.40 -13.13 -26.44
CA GLU A 551 -12.18 -12.86 -27.65
C GLU A 551 -13.59 -13.45 -27.51
N ILE A 552 -14.56 -12.61 -27.17
CA ILE A 552 -15.97 -12.97 -27.32
C ILE A 552 -16.21 -13.09 -28.83
N ASP A 553 -16.60 -14.28 -29.28
CA ASP A 553 -16.93 -14.55 -30.68
C ASP A 553 -17.97 -13.54 -31.19
N GLY A 554 -17.61 -12.82 -32.26
CA GLY A 554 -18.44 -11.76 -32.82
C GLY A 554 -19.79 -12.25 -33.32
N GLU A 555 -19.89 -13.51 -33.77
CA GLU A 555 -21.16 -14.10 -34.19
C GLU A 555 -22.09 -14.34 -32.99
N LEU A 556 -21.56 -14.84 -31.87
CA LEU A 556 -22.31 -15.01 -30.64
C LEU A 556 -22.79 -13.67 -30.07
N ALA A 557 -21.95 -12.62 -30.16
CA ALA A 557 -22.32 -11.28 -29.73
C ALA A 557 -23.45 -10.68 -30.58
N VAL A 558 -23.42 -10.88 -31.91
CA VAL A 558 -24.46 -10.40 -32.84
C VAL A 558 -25.77 -11.19 -32.68
N ASP A 559 -25.71 -12.51 -32.56
CA ASP A 559 -26.90 -13.36 -32.36
C ASP A 559 -27.61 -13.00 -31.04
N ARG A 560 -26.83 -12.84 -29.95
CA ARG A 560 -27.34 -12.32 -28.67
C ARG A 560 -27.85 -10.88 -28.74
N PHE A 561 -27.44 -10.09 -29.72
CA PHE A 561 -27.95 -8.72 -29.91
C PHE A 561 -29.27 -8.72 -30.69
N GLN A 562 -29.41 -9.62 -31.67
CA GLN A 562 -30.61 -9.76 -32.51
C GLN A 562 -31.77 -10.43 -31.76
N GLN A 563 -31.48 -11.32 -30.81
CA GLN A 563 -32.50 -11.94 -29.95
C GLN A 563 -33.09 -10.97 -28.92
N ARG A 564 -32.59 -9.73 -28.81
CA ARG A 564 -33.02 -8.76 -27.80
C ARG A 564 -34.35 -8.13 -28.16
N ASN A 565 -35.33 -8.31 -27.29
CA ASN A 565 -36.51 -7.46 -27.28
C ASN A 565 -36.25 -6.19 -26.46
N PHE A 566 -35.64 -5.18 -27.07
CA PHE A 566 -35.39 -3.88 -26.43
C PHE A 566 -36.68 -3.16 -25.96
N MET A 567 -37.85 -3.66 -26.35
CA MET A 567 -39.16 -3.12 -25.98
C MET A 567 -39.75 -3.79 -24.74
N SER A 568 -39.16 -4.89 -24.24
CA SER A 568 -39.67 -5.61 -23.07
C SER A 568 -38.97 -5.16 -21.78
N ALA A 569 -39.75 -4.87 -20.74
CA ALA A 569 -39.22 -4.55 -19.43
C ALA A 569 -38.40 -5.70 -18.82
N ASP A 570 -38.76 -6.96 -19.11
CA ASP A 570 -38.06 -8.15 -18.62
C ASP A 570 -36.65 -8.31 -19.21
N THR A 571 -36.39 -7.73 -20.39
CA THR A 571 -35.05 -7.73 -20.98
C THR A 571 -34.10 -6.81 -20.20
N TRP A 572 -34.62 -5.68 -19.70
CA TRP A 572 -33.81 -4.67 -19.00
C TRP A 572 -33.68 -4.94 -17.50
N MET A 573 -34.71 -5.50 -16.87
CA MET A 573 -34.79 -5.67 -15.41
C MET A 573 -35.39 -7.04 -15.04
N VAL A 574 -34.55 -8.05 -14.85
CA VAL A 574 -34.97 -9.38 -14.37
C VAL A 574 -34.98 -9.38 -12.84
N ILE A 575 -36.17 -9.57 -12.27
CA ILE A 575 -36.39 -9.54 -10.82
C ILE A 575 -37.05 -10.80 -10.24
N GLY A 576 -37.36 -11.79 -11.09
CA GLY A 576 -38.02 -13.06 -10.74
C GLY A 576 -39.48 -12.88 -10.30
N ASP A 577 -40.25 -13.97 -10.34
CA ASP A 577 -41.73 -13.94 -10.23
C ASP A 577 -42.28 -13.99 -8.80
N GLN A 578 -41.42 -13.79 -7.78
CA GLN A 578 -41.81 -13.90 -6.37
C GLN A 578 -41.98 -12.52 -5.73
N ASP A 579 -43.22 -12.01 -5.74
CA ASP A 579 -43.58 -10.65 -5.30
C ASP A 579 -43.30 -10.36 -3.82
N GLU A 580 -43.31 -11.39 -2.97
CA GLU A 580 -43.08 -11.25 -1.53
C GLU A 580 -41.60 -11.19 -1.15
N ASN A 581 -40.69 -11.49 -2.09
CA ASN A 581 -39.27 -11.52 -1.80
C ASN A 581 -38.62 -10.14 -1.97
N PRO A 582 -37.79 -9.71 -1.01
CA PRO A 582 -37.06 -8.46 -1.14
C PRO A 582 -36.13 -8.50 -2.35
N LEU A 583 -35.96 -7.35 -3.00
CA LEU A 583 -34.99 -7.18 -4.06
C LEU A 583 -33.70 -6.57 -3.53
N ARG A 584 -32.59 -6.97 -4.14
CA ARG A 584 -31.28 -6.34 -3.95
C ARG A 584 -30.99 -5.47 -5.17
N ALA A 585 -30.87 -4.18 -4.93
CA ALA A 585 -30.71 -3.20 -5.99
C ALA A 585 -29.39 -3.39 -6.74
N ASP A 586 -29.48 -3.23 -8.06
CA ASP A 586 -28.35 -2.98 -8.95
C ASP A 586 -28.63 -1.65 -9.64
N TRP A 587 -27.74 -0.68 -9.41
CA TRP A 587 -27.90 0.68 -9.91
C TRP A 587 -28.00 0.69 -11.43
N TRP A 588 -27.10 -0.03 -12.08
CA TRP A 588 -26.95 0.00 -13.52
C TRP A 588 -28.22 -0.53 -14.20
N ASN A 589 -28.79 -1.59 -13.64
CA ASN A 589 -30.02 -2.17 -14.12
C ASN A 589 -31.22 -1.22 -13.96
N VAL A 590 -31.31 -0.51 -12.82
CA VAL A 590 -32.37 0.47 -12.57
C VAL A 590 -32.27 1.66 -13.52
N GLN A 591 -31.07 2.20 -13.74
CA GLN A 591 -30.85 3.32 -14.66
C GLN A 591 -31.19 2.98 -16.11
N ASN A 592 -30.72 1.82 -16.59
CA ASN A 592 -31.09 1.34 -17.93
C ASN A 592 -32.62 1.17 -18.04
N GLY A 593 -33.26 0.71 -16.97
CA GLY A 593 -34.72 0.66 -16.85
C GLY A 593 -35.38 2.04 -16.99
N PHE A 594 -34.86 3.07 -16.31
CA PHE A 594 -35.36 4.45 -16.44
C PHE A 594 -35.23 5.00 -17.85
N GLU A 595 -34.09 4.76 -18.50
CA GLU A 595 -33.84 5.22 -19.88
C GLU A 595 -34.81 4.55 -20.87
N ALA A 596 -35.00 3.24 -20.75
CA ALA A 596 -35.95 2.48 -21.56
C ALA A 596 -37.42 2.90 -21.31
N ALA A 597 -37.81 3.06 -20.05
CA ALA A 597 -39.15 3.52 -19.69
C ALA A 597 -39.42 4.95 -20.17
N SER A 598 -38.43 5.83 -20.09
CA SER A 598 -38.52 7.21 -20.58
C SER A 598 -38.67 7.24 -22.11
N LEU A 599 -37.98 6.35 -22.82
CA LEU A 599 -38.14 6.18 -24.27
C LEU A 599 -39.55 5.66 -24.62
N ALA A 600 -40.08 4.68 -23.88
CA ALA A 600 -41.44 4.17 -24.08
C ALA A 600 -42.48 5.29 -23.91
N LYS A 601 -42.33 6.13 -22.87
CA LYS A 601 -43.16 7.32 -22.66
C LYS A 601 -43.08 8.30 -23.84
N ILE A 602 -41.88 8.64 -24.30
CA ILE A 602 -41.72 9.58 -25.43
C ILE A 602 -42.41 9.04 -26.68
N ARG A 603 -42.29 7.74 -26.96
CA ARG A 603 -42.94 7.10 -28.11
C ARG A 603 -44.46 7.13 -28.02
N TRP A 604 -45.02 6.83 -26.84
CA TRP A 604 -46.45 6.94 -26.61
C TRP A 604 -46.94 8.38 -26.77
N LYS A 605 -46.21 9.38 -26.24
CA LYS A 605 -46.54 10.80 -26.43
C LYS A 605 -46.55 11.25 -27.88
N GLN A 606 -45.59 10.75 -28.67
CA GLN A 606 -45.45 11.14 -30.08
C GLN A 606 -46.58 10.57 -30.94
N ASP A 607 -47.03 9.35 -30.65
CA ASP A 607 -48.04 8.66 -31.43
C ASP A 607 -48.77 7.65 -30.52
N PRO A 608 -49.84 8.08 -29.82
CA PRO A 608 -50.58 7.28 -28.86
C PRO A 608 -51.28 6.10 -29.56
N ASP A 609 -50.79 4.90 -29.26
CA ASP A 609 -51.28 3.63 -29.80
C ASP A 609 -51.34 2.60 -28.65
N ASP A 610 -52.24 1.63 -28.75
CA ASP A 610 -52.46 0.62 -27.71
C ASP A 610 -51.20 -0.22 -27.45
N ILE A 611 -50.43 -0.55 -28.51
CA ILE A 611 -49.17 -1.30 -28.36
C ILE A 611 -48.14 -0.50 -27.54
N LYS A 612 -48.05 0.81 -27.77
CA LYS A 612 -47.11 1.67 -27.03
C LYS A 612 -47.62 1.97 -25.62
N LYS A 613 -48.95 2.01 -25.43
CA LYS A 613 -49.58 2.09 -24.11
C LYS A 613 -49.24 0.86 -23.30
N GLU A 614 -49.39 -0.33 -23.87
CA GLU A 614 -49.02 -1.61 -23.22
C GLU A 614 -47.52 -1.67 -22.89
N GLN A 615 -46.65 -1.18 -23.78
CA GLN A 615 -45.21 -1.09 -23.49
C GLN A 615 -44.93 -0.14 -22.32
N LEU A 616 -45.53 1.05 -22.32
CA LEU A 616 -45.38 1.99 -21.21
C LEU A 616 -45.93 1.41 -19.90
N ALA A 617 -47.10 0.78 -19.95
CA ALA A 617 -47.73 0.12 -18.81
C ALA A 617 -46.81 -0.96 -18.23
N ALA A 618 -46.25 -1.83 -19.07
CA ALA A 618 -45.32 -2.88 -18.64
C ALA A 618 -44.08 -2.33 -17.92
N PHE A 619 -43.51 -1.21 -18.39
CA PHE A 619 -42.39 -0.55 -17.70
C PHE A 619 -42.81 0.09 -16.37
N VAL A 620 -43.96 0.76 -16.33
CA VAL A 620 -44.49 1.40 -15.10
C VAL A 620 -44.83 0.35 -14.04
N ASP A 621 -45.50 -0.74 -14.41
CA ASP A 621 -45.78 -1.86 -13.52
C ASP A 621 -44.49 -2.51 -13.00
N ARG A 622 -43.51 -2.71 -13.89
CA ARG A 622 -42.22 -3.29 -13.50
C ARG A 622 -41.48 -2.40 -12.50
N LEU A 623 -41.41 -1.10 -12.74
CA LEU A 623 -40.79 -0.14 -11.83
C LEU A 623 -41.56 -0.04 -10.50
N THR A 624 -42.89 -0.08 -10.53
CA THR A 624 -43.73 -0.11 -9.33
C THR A 624 -43.46 -1.37 -8.49
N MET A 625 -43.38 -2.53 -9.13
CA MET A 625 -43.01 -3.79 -8.47
C MET A 625 -41.58 -3.74 -7.91
N ILE A 626 -40.63 -3.15 -8.63
CA ILE A 626 -39.26 -2.93 -8.14
C ILE A 626 -39.28 -2.07 -6.88
N ALA A 627 -39.94 -0.91 -6.90
CA ALA A 627 -40.05 -0.03 -5.75
C ALA A 627 -40.62 -0.79 -4.54
N LYS A 628 -41.77 -1.45 -4.70
CA LYS A 628 -42.43 -2.24 -3.64
C LYS A 628 -41.50 -3.30 -3.03
N ARG A 629 -40.78 -4.05 -3.86
CA ARG A 629 -39.88 -5.12 -3.38
C ARG A 629 -38.56 -4.61 -2.83
N LEU A 630 -38.06 -3.47 -3.31
CA LEU A 630 -36.93 -2.77 -2.69
C LEU A 630 -37.33 -2.22 -1.32
N ARG A 631 -38.55 -1.73 -1.13
CA ARG A 631 -39.07 -1.33 0.20
C ARG A 631 -39.06 -2.48 1.20
N LEU A 632 -39.18 -3.74 0.77
CA LEU A 632 -39.05 -4.91 1.65
C LEU A 632 -37.60 -5.21 2.06
N SER A 633 -36.60 -4.67 1.36
CA SER A 633 -35.19 -4.92 1.64
C SER A 633 -34.77 -4.41 3.02
N ILE A 634 -33.81 -5.11 3.62
CA ILE A 634 -33.17 -4.72 4.88
C ILE A 634 -32.00 -3.75 4.71
N ARG A 635 -31.56 -3.52 3.47
CA ARG A 635 -30.40 -2.66 3.17
C ARG A 635 -30.89 -1.23 2.98
N TRP A 636 -30.30 -0.28 3.70
CA TRP A 636 -30.63 1.15 3.50
C TRP A 636 -30.37 1.59 2.05
N TYR A 637 -29.31 1.06 1.40
CA TYR A 637 -28.98 1.39 0.01
C TYR A 637 -30.13 1.04 -0.95
N ASP A 638 -30.77 -0.10 -0.73
CA ASP A 638 -31.92 -0.51 -1.54
C ASP A 638 -33.12 0.43 -1.33
N GLN A 639 -33.24 1.08 -0.16
CA GLN A 639 -34.25 2.12 0.10
C GLN A 639 -33.97 3.41 -0.67
N GLU A 640 -32.72 3.83 -0.79
CA GLU A 640 -32.36 4.99 -1.61
C GLU A 640 -32.64 4.72 -3.10
N VAL A 641 -32.37 3.50 -3.57
CA VAL A 641 -32.72 3.12 -4.94
C VAL A 641 -34.24 3.07 -5.12
N ALA A 642 -35.01 2.61 -4.12
CA ALA A 642 -36.47 2.68 -4.14
C ALA A 642 -36.96 4.13 -4.22
N ASP A 643 -36.33 5.05 -3.48
CA ASP A 643 -36.64 6.49 -3.56
C ASP A 643 -36.42 7.01 -4.99
N GLN A 644 -35.32 6.65 -5.66
CA GLN A 644 -35.08 7.06 -7.05
C GLN A 644 -36.15 6.54 -8.01
N VAL A 645 -36.58 5.28 -7.86
CA VAL A 645 -37.65 4.70 -8.67
C VAL A 645 -38.97 5.44 -8.43
N GLU A 646 -39.31 5.74 -7.19
CA GLU A 646 -40.53 6.47 -6.84
C GLU A 646 -40.48 7.94 -7.28
N ILE A 647 -39.33 8.61 -7.20
CA ILE A 647 -39.11 9.96 -7.78
C ILE A 647 -39.38 9.94 -9.27
N TRP A 648 -38.85 8.94 -9.99
CA TRP A 648 -39.12 8.78 -11.41
C TRP A 648 -40.63 8.58 -11.64
N LEU A 649 -41.30 7.70 -10.87
CA LEU A 649 -42.74 7.48 -10.99
C LEU A 649 -43.54 8.77 -10.73
N VAL A 650 -43.31 9.50 -9.64
CA VAL A 650 -44.00 10.77 -9.34
C VAL A 650 -43.82 11.79 -10.46
N ASN A 651 -42.59 11.96 -10.95
CA ASN A 651 -42.32 12.88 -12.06
C ASN A 651 -43.08 12.48 -13.33
N ASN A 652 -43.23 11.18 -13.58
CA ASN A 652 -43.95 10.69 -14.76
C ASN A 652 -45.46 10.75 -14.60
N LEU A 653 -46.02 10.29 -13.48
CA LEU A 653 -47.45 10.29 -13.21
C LEU A 653 -48.01 11.72 -13.13
N SER A 654 -47.19 12.69 -12.74
CA SER A 654 -47.59 14.11 -12.71
C SER A 654 -47.55 14.84 -14.06
N ASP A 655 -47.14 14.14 -15.12
CA ASP A 655 -47.08 14.69 -16.47
C ASP A 655 -48.48 14.80 -17.08
N GLU A 656 -48.88 15.99 -17.51
CA GLU A 656 -50.20 16.26 -18.08
C GLU A 656 -50.54 15.32 -19.24
N ALA A 657 -49.54 14.88 -20.02
CA ALA A 657 -49.74 13.98 -21.13
C ALA A 657 -50.23 12.59 -20.70
N LEU A 658 -49.93 12.13 -19.48
CA LEU A 658 -50.37 10.82 -18.97
C LEU A 658 -51.75 10.88 -18.27
N THR A 659 -52.36 12.06 -18.13
CA THR A 659 -53.69 12.23 -17.51
C THR A 659 -54.77 11.29 -18.07
N PRO A 660 -54.86 11.02 -19.39
CA PRO A 660 -55.85 10.09 -19.93
C PRO A 660 -55.68 8.64 -19.46
N LEU A 661 -54.52 8.27 -18.93
CA LEU A 661 -54.20 6.94 -18.44
C LEU A 661 -54.45 6.79 -16.93
N ARG A 662 -54.94 7.83 -16.24
CA ARG A 662 -55.14 7.80 -14.77
C ARG A 662 -56.06 6.68 -14.31
N SER A 663 -57.10 6.37 -15.08
CA SER A 663 -58.05 5.30 -14.75
C SER A 663 -57.51 3.89 -15.02
N GLU A 664 -56.34 3.75 -15.65
CA GLU A 664 -55.76 2.45 -15.98
C GLU A 664 -55.12 1.79 -14.74
N GLU A 665 -55.20 0.47 -14.64
CA GLU A 665 -54.78 -0.31 -13.47
C GLU A 665 -53.31 -0.07 -13.10
N PHE A 666 -52.41 -0.07 -14.10
CA PHE A 666 -50.97 0.15 -13.88
C PHE A 666 -50.69 1.54 -13.29
N PHE A 667 -51.50 2.54 -13.64
CA PHE A 667 -51.36 3.90 -13.15
C PHE A 667 -51.81 3.99 -11.69
N GLN A 668 -52.95 3.38 -11.36
CA GLN A 668 -53.50 3.31 -10.00
C GLN A 668 -52.59 2.54 -9.03
N ASN A 669 -51.97 1.45 -9.50
CA ASN A 669 -50.97 0.70 -8.75
C ASN A 669 -49.74 1.56 -8.45
N ALA A 670 -49.23 2.27 -9.47
CA ALA A 670 -48.09 3.18 -9.31
C ALA A 670 -48.42 4.35 -8.37
N LEU A 671 -49.63 4.92 -8.48
CA LEU A 671 -50.12 6.01 -7.64
C LEU A 671 -50.21 5.61 -6.16
N THR A 672 -50.77 4.43 -5.90
CA THR A 672 -50.84 3.85 -4.55
C THR A 672 -49.45 3.65 -3.95
N GLN A 673 -48.49 3.14 -4.74
CA GLN A 673 -47.11 2.95 -4.28
C GLN A 673 -46.40 4.28 -3.96
N VAL A 674 -46.54 5.31 -4.79
CA VAL A 674 -45.86 6.60 -4.54
C VAL A 674 -46.53 7.43 -3.44
N GLY A 675 -47.84 7.21 -3.20
CA GLY A 675 -48.59 7.87 -2.14
C GLY A 675 -48.43 7.26 -0.74
N ASP A 676 -47.80 6.09 -0.60
CA ASP A 676 -47.55 5.43 0.70
C ASP A 676 -46.41 6.09 1.50
N PHE A 677 -46.69 7.28 2.04
CA PHE A 677 -45.72 8.05 2.82
C PHE A 677 -45.29 7.33 4.10
N GLU A 678 -46.24 6.82 4.89
CA GLU A 678 -45.94 6.16 6.18
C GLU A 678 -45.18 4.83 5.97
N GLY A 679 -45.59 4.02 5.00
CA GLY A 679 -44.91 2.76 4.68
C GLY A 679 -43.48 2.98 4.20
N ARG A 680 -43.23 4.05 3.44
CA ARG A 680 -41.87 4.49 3.05
C ARG A 680 -41.00 4.79 4.26
N GLN A 681 -41.47 5.64 5.19
CA GLN A 681 -40.67 5.98 6.37
C GLN A 681 -40.42 4.76 7.28
N ALA A 682 -41.42 3.89 7.44
CA ALA A 682 -41.27 2.64 8.19
C ALA A 682 -40.26 1.69 7.54
N ALA A 683 -40.26 1.59 6.20
CA ALA A 683 -39.28 0.81 5.45
C ALA A 683 -37.85 1.36 5.61
N ARG A 684 -37.67 2.70 5.52
CA ARG A 684 -36.39 3.38 5.76
C ARG A 684 -35.87 3.11 7.18
N ARG A 685 -36.70 3.32 8.21
CA ARG A 685 -36.33 3.04 9.62
C ARG A 685 -35.90 1.59 9.81
N ARG A 686 -36.69 0.63 9.31
CA ARG A 686 -36.38 -0.80 9.39
C ARG A 686 -35.03 -1.11 8.75
N ALA A 687 -34.82 -0.66 7.51
CA ALA A 687 -33.60 -0.93 6.77
C ALA A 687 -32.37 -0.32 7.46
N LEU A 688 -32.46 0.93 7.96
CA LEU A 688 -31.40 1.58 8.74
C LEU A 688 -30.99 0.76 9.97
N LEU A 689 -31.97 0.39 10.80
CA LEU A 689 -31.71 -0.31 12.06
C LEU A 689 -31.13 -1.70 11.82
N ILE A 690 -31.69 -2.48 10.89
CA ILE A 690 -31.17 -3.82 10.57
C ILE A 690 -29.77 -3.72 9.95
N SER A 691 -29.55 -2.79 9.01
CA SER A 691 -28.25 -2.53 8.39
C SER A 691 -27.18 -2.20 9.43
N TRP A 692 -27.49 -1.27 10.35
CA TRP A 692 -26.61 -0.87 11.45
C TRP A 692 -26.30 -2.03 12.41
N TYR A 693 -27.32 -2.79 12.82
CA TYR A 693 -27.16 -3.95 13.69
C TYR A 693 -26.22 -4.98 13.08
N ARG A 694 -26.40 -5.28 11.79
CA ARG A 694 -25.57 -6.25 11.06
C ARG A 694 -24.14 -5.78 10.87
N ASP A 695 -23.93 -4.52 10.50
CA ASP A 695 -22.60 -3.94 10.39
C ASP A 695 -21.85 -3.96 11.73
N ARG A 696 -22.58 -3.81 12.85
CA ARG A 696 -22.03 -3.90 14.21
C ARG A 696 -21.70 -5.32 14.64
N GLU A 697 -22.54 -6.31 14.29
CA GLU A 697 -22.31 -7.73 14.60
C GLU A 697 -21.24 -8.37 13.71
N THR A 698 -21.08 -7.90 12.48
CA THR A 698 -20.12 -8.43 11.51
C THR A 698 -18.71 -7.96 11.86
N SER A 699 -18.13 -8.56 12.90
CA SER A 699 -16.76 -8.29 13.32
C SER A 699 -15.78 -8.88 12.31
N SER A 700 -15.21 -8.03 11.46
CA SER A 700 -13.95 -8.25 10.72
C SER A 700 -13.88 -9.42 9.72
N LEU A 701 -13.39 -9.12 8.51
CA LEU A 701 -12.70 -10.01 7.54
C LEU A 701 -13.45 -10.62 6.34
N LEU A 702 -14.78 -10.55 6.21
CA LEU A 702 -15.44 -11.07 4.99
C LEU A 702 -15.72 -9.95 3.98
N GLN A 703 -14.81 -9.81 3.01
CA GLN A 703 -14.81 -8.88 1.87
C GLN A 703 -15.96 -9.06 0.86
N GLY A 704 -16.98 -9.88 1.12
CA GLY A 704 -17.94 -10.30 0.08
C GLY A 704 -19.35 -9.72 0.19
N THR A 705 -19.82 -9.34 1.37
CA THR A 705 -21.23 -8.94 1.55
C THR A 705 -21.32 -7.79 2.55
N LEU A 706 -21.08 -6.59 2.03
CA LEU A 706 -21.38 -5.34 2.74
C LEU A 706 -22.91 -5.22 2.81
N PHE A 707 -23.48 -5.36 4.01
CA PHE A 707 -24.94 -5.41 4.20
C PHE A 707 -25.52 -4.02 4.53
N GLY A 708 -24.80 -3.14 5.23
CA GLY A 708 -25.29 -1.84 5.68
C GLY A 708 -24.60 -0.62 5.04
N ILE A 709 -24.35 0.45 5.80
CA ILE A 709 -23.72 1.71 5.32
C ILE A 709 -22.34 1.43 4.73
N SER A 710 -21.76 0.29 5.12
CA SER A 710 -20.54 -0.23 4.56
C SER A 710 -20.60 -0.49 3.05
N ALA A 711 -21.79 -0.59 2.46
CA ALA A 711 -21.98 -0.74 1.03
C ALA A 711 -21.65 0.52 0.21
N MET A 712 -21.49 1.69 0.85
CA MET A 712 -20.90 2.88 0.21
C MET A 712 -19.39 2.70 0.06
N GLU A 713 -18.97 2.14 -1.06
CA GLU A 713 -17.55 2.01 -1.38
C GLU A 713 -16.86 3.39 -1.42
N ASP A 714 -17.52 4.38 -2.03
CA ASP A 714 -17.06 5.78 -2.13
C ASP A 714 -16.66 6.42 -0.80
N TRP A 715 -17.38 6.13 0.30
CA TRP A 715 -17.04 6.71 1.60
C TRP A 715 -15.74 6.11 2.14
N PHE A 716 -15.52 4.82 1.90
CA PHE A 716 -14.29 4.11 2.27
C PHE A 716 -13.10 4.35 1.34
N GLU A 717 -13.35 4.83 0.13
CA GLU A 717 -12.31 5.31 -0.78
C GLU A 717 -11.76 6.65 -0.31
N ARG A 718 -12.60 7.53 0.26
CA ARG A 718 -12.21 8.88 0.69
C ARG A 718 -11.45 8.93 2.01
N VAL A 719 -11.48 7.85 2.79
CA VAL A 719 -10.85 7.77 4.11
C VAL A 719 -9.69 6.76 4.11
N PRO A 720 -8.61 7.01 4.87
CA PRO A 720 -7.50 6.08 4.92
C PRO A 720 -7.94 4.68 5.38
N ILE A 721 -7.38 3.63 4.79
CA ILE A 721 -7.78 2.22 5.04
C ILE A 721 -7.80 1.88 6.54
N GLY A 722 -6.84 2.39 7.31
CA GLY A 722 -6.75 2.18 8.76
C GLY A 722 -7.86 2.83 9.58
N TRP A 723 -8.72 3.65 8.98
CA TRP A 723 -9.88 4.27 9.61
C TRP A 723 -11.16 3.47 9.45
N ARG A 724 -11.22 2.54 8.49
CA ARG A 724 -12.45 1.78 8.16
C ARG A 724 -13.08 1.13 9.39
N ASN A 725 -12.28 0.45 10.22
CA ASN A 725 -12.78 -0.17 11.45
C ASN A 725 -13.34 0.84 12.47
N SER A 726 -12.74 2.03 12.58
CA SER A 726 -13.21 3.06 13.50
C SER A 726 -14.49 3.72 12.97
N ILE A 727 -14.58 3.95 11.66
CA ILE A 727 -15.78 4.47 10.99
C ILE A 727 -16.94 3.46 11.13
N MET A 728 -16.70 2.17 10.87
CA MET A 728 -17.69 1.11 11.07
C MET A 728 -18.23 1.08 12.52
N LYS A 729 -17.35 1.23 13.51
CA LYS A 729 -17.73 1.13 14.93
C LYS A 729 -18.36 2.39 15.50
N GLN A 730 -17.89 3.56 15.09
CA GLN A 730 -18.25 4.86 15.68
C GLN A 730 -19.03 5.71 14.69
N GLY A 731 -18.45 5.97 13.52
CA GLY A 731 -19.02 6.86 12.50
C GLY A 731 -20.39 6.43 12.00
N PHE A 732 -20.60 5.12 11.77
CA PHE A 732 -21.89 4.61 11.29
C PHE A 732 -23.00 4.81 12.31
N GLY A 733 -22.71 4.67 13.60
CA GLY A 733 -23.67 4.98 14.64
C GLY A 733 -24.12 6.44 14.55
N ALA A 734 -23.18 7.38 14.35
CA ALA A 734 -23.53 8.79 14.21
C ALA A 734 -24.40 9.07 12.97
N VAL A 735 -24.11 8.43 11.84
CA VAL A 735 -24.93 8.57 10.61
C VAL A 735 -26.35 8.03 10.84
N VAL A 736 -26.47 6.83 11.41
CA VAL A 736 -27.78 6.21 11.71
C VAL A 736 -28.59 7.07 12.67
N ASP A 737 -27.96 7.61 13.72
CA ASP A 737 -28.63 8.51 14.67
C ASP A 737 -29.18 9.76 13.97
N ARG A 738 -28.40 10.38 13.08
CA ARG A 738 -28.84 11.53 12.30
C ARG A 738 -29.97 11.20 11.33
N CYS A 739 -29.89 10.07 10.63
CA CYS A 739 -30.97 9.60 9.75
C CYS A 739 -32.26 9.31 10.54
N LEU A 740 -32.17 8.70 11.71
CA LEU A 740 -33.35 8.46 12.56
C LEU A 740 -33.96 9.77 13.07
N ASN A 741 -33.13 10.73 13.49
CA ASN A 741 -33.61 12.06 13.86
C ASN A 741 -34.27 12.80 12.70
N LEU A 742 -33.76 12.65 11.47
CA LEU A 742 -34.42 13.16 10.26
C LEU A 742 -35.79 12.52 10.06
N LEU A 743 -35.92 11.20 10.22
CA LEU A 743 -37.20 10.51 10.09
C LEU A 743 -38.21 11.00 11.13
N ASP A 744 -37.79 11.07 12.40
CA ASP A 744 -38.64 11.51 13.52
C ASP A 744 -39.08 12.98 13.32
N LYS A 745 -38.16 13.87 12.92
CA LYS A 745 -38.46 15.29 12.67
C LYS A 745 -39.28 15.53 11.41
N GLY A 746 -38.98 14.83 10.32
CA GLY A 746 -39.65 15.02 9.03
C GLY A 746 -41.12 14.61 9.09
N GLN A 747 -41.44 13.55 9.83
CA GLN A 747 -42.84 13.19 10.12
C GLN A 747 -43.57 14.25 10.94
N SER A 748 -42.87 14.96 11.82
CA SER A 748 -43.44 16.05 12.63
C SER A 748 -43.52 17.41 11.92
N GLY A 749 -42.96 17.53 10.71
CA GLY A 749 -42.84 18.81 9.98
C GLY A 749 -41.87 19.80 10.62
N SER A 750 -40.90 19.32 11.41
CA SER A 750 -39.87 20.16 12.04
C SER A 750 -38.76 20.55 11.05
N ASP A 751 -37.96 21.57 11.39
CA ASP A 751 -36.80 21.98 10.59
C ASP A 751 -35.73 20.87 10.49
N LEU A 752 -35.34 20.54 9.26
CA LEU A 752 -34.43 19.45 8.90
C LEU A 752 -33.01 19.94 8.56
N GLU A 753 -32.81 21.24 8.31
CA GLU A 753 -31.54 21.76 7.76
C GLU A 753 -30.34 21.43 8.66
N SER A 754 -30.53 21.50 9.98
CA SER A 754 -29.48 21.20 10.95
C SER A 754 -28.96 19.75 10.88
N ASP A 755 -29.83 18.78 10.60
CA ASP A 755 -29.46 17.37 10.52
C ASP A 755 -28.89 17.02 9.14
N PHE A 756 -29.37 17.67 8.08
CA PHE A 756 -28.73 17.61 6.75
C PHE A 756 -27.31 18.17 6.76
N ARG A 757 -27.07 19.29 7.45
CA ARG A 757 -25.70 19.82 7.65
C ARG A 757 -24.82 18.85 8.45
N ALA A 758 -25.37 18.22 9.48
CA ALA A 758 -24.65 17.22 10.25
C ALA A 758 -24.31 15.97 9.40
N LEU A 759 -25.22 15.52 8.54
CA LEU A 759 -24.94 14.44 7.58
C LEU A 759 -23.88 14.84 6.56
N HIS A 760 -23.91 16.07 6.06
CA HIS A 760 -22.84 16.61 5.20
C HIS A 760 -21.49 16.61 5.89
N ASP A 761 -21.41 17.01 7.16
CA ASP A 761 -20.14 16.99 7.91
C ASP A 761 -19.62 15.56 8.15
N LEU A 762 -20.52 14.56 8.21
CA LEU A 762 -20.17 13.14 8.41
C LEU A 762 -19.79 12.41 7.11
N LEU A 763 -20.52 12.66 6.03
CA LEU A 763 -20.45 11.91 4.77
C LEU A 763 -19.82 12.70 3.62
N GLY A 764 -19.88 14.04 3.70
CA GLY A 764 -19.33 14.95 2.72
C GLY A 764 -17.80 14.96 2.70
N ARG A 765 -17.24 15.65 1.69
CA ARG A 765 -15.78 15.85 1.63
C ARG A 765 -15.34 16.75 2.79
N PRO A 766 -14.31 16.39 3.57
CA PRO A 766 -13.82 17.25 4.64
C PRO A 766 -13.49 18.66 4.15
N GLY A 767 -14.16 19.67 4.71
CA GLY A 767 -14.01 21.08 4.32
C GLY A 767 -14.74 21.48 3.03
N GLY A 768 -15.62 20.63 2.49
CA GLY A 768 -16.48 20.98 1.37
C GLY A 768 -17.64 21.89 1.80
N ASP A 769 -18.03 22.82 0.93
CA ASP A 769 -19.13 23.75 1.19
C ASP A 769 -20.47 23.02 1.14
N PHE A 770 -21.28 23.16 2.19
CA PHE A 770 -22.62 22.58 2.29
C PHE A 770 -23.48 22.93 1.08
N GLU A 771 -23.38 24.16 0.56
CA GLU A 771 -24.18 24.64 -0.59
C GLU A 771 -23.96 23.84 -1.89
N THR A 772 -22.82 23.16 -2.00
CA THR A 772 -22.48 22.29 -3.14
C THR A 772 -22.75 20.81 -2.85
N SER A 773 -23.23 20.49 -1.65
CA SER A 773 -23.47 19.13 -1.21
C SER A 773 -24.78 18.56 -1.77
N PRO A 774 -24.93 17.22 -1.77
CA PRO A 774 -26.19 16.55 -2.11
C PRO A 774 -27.32 16.86 -1.12
N PHE A 775 -27.00 17.38 0.06
CA PHE A 775 -27.94 17.68 1.14
C PHE A 775 -28.45 19.12 1.12
N ALA A 776 -28.00 19.94 0.17
CA ALA A 776 -28.41 21.34 0.07
C ALA A 776 -29.47 21.57 -1.01
N ASP A 777 -30.42 22.45 -0.68
CA ASP A 777 -31.53 22.87 -1.54
C ASP A 777 -31.11 23.34 -2.94
N ASN A 778 -29.90 23.89 -3.10
CA ASN A 778 -29.45 24.49 -4.37
C ASN A 778 -29.17 23.45 -5.46
N VAL A 779 -28.62 22.28 -5.08
CA VAL A 779 -28.42 21.16 -6.01
C VAL A 779 -29.77 20.54 -6.36
N ASN A 780 -30.68 20.44 -5.38
CA ASN A 780 -32.02 19.89 -5.55
C ASN A 780 -32.96 20.80 -6.38
N ARG A 781 -32.79 22.13 -6.32
CA ARG A 781 -33.57 23.09 -7.14
C ARG A 781 -33.12 23.18 -8.60
N LYS A 782 -31.80 23.15 -8.88
CA LYS A 782 -31.27 23.20 -10.25
C LYS A 782 -31.30 21.84 -10.95
N GLY A 783 -31.37 20.74 -10.18
CA GLY A 783 -31.46 19.35 -10.65
C GLY A 783 -32.81 18.92 -11.23
N LYS A 784 -33.86 19.76 -11.23
CA LYS A 784 -35.17 19.42 -11.81
C LYS A 784 -35.13 19.08 -13.33
N ALA A 785 -34.05 19.41 -14.03
CA ALA A 785 -33.83 19.03 -15.43
C ALA A 785 -32.94 17.77 -15.61
N TRP A 786 -32.38 17.21 -14.54
CA TRP A 786 -31.32 16.19 -14.56
C TRP A 786 -31.80 14.78 -14.15
N VAL A 787 -33.11 14.54 -14.06
CA VAL A 787 -33.69 13.19 -13.83
C VAL A 787 -33.20 12.17 -14.88
N GLY A 788 -32.69 12.64 -16.04
CA GLY A 788 -32.09 11.79 -17.07
C GLY A 788 -30.67 11.30 -16.80
N THR A 789 -29.94 11.82 -15.82
CA THR A 789 -28.57 11.35 -15.51
C THR A 789 -28.38 11.34 -14.00
N TRP A 790 -28.74 10.22 -13.38
CA TRP A 790 -28.32 9.89 -12.04
C TRP A 790 -26.78 9.86 -12.02
N THR A 791 -26.14 10.97 -11.63
CA THR A 791 -24.67 11.06 -11.64
C THR A 791 -24.11 10.10 -10.60
N PRO A 792 -23.14 9.23 -10.98
CA PRO A 792 -22.45 8.31 -10.07
C PRO A 792 -21.98 8.95 -8.75
N ALA A 793 -21.61 10.23 -8.82
CA ALA A 793 -21.17 11.03 -7.69
C ALA A 793 -22.16 11.13 -6.51
N TYR A 794 -23.47 10.89 -6.71
CA TYR A 794 -24.49 10.99 -5.65
C TYR A 794 -25.03 9.65 -5.15
N GLN A 795 -24.61 8.53 -5.76
CA GLN A 795 -25.14 7.18 -5.50
C GLN A 795 -24.82 6.66 -4.10
N GLY A 796 -23.86 7.30 -3.42
CA GLY A 796 -23.40 6.97 -2.08
C GLY A 796 -23.74 8.02 -1.03
N TYR A 797 -24.89 8.71 -1.09
CA TYR A 797 -25.36 9.55 0.04
C TYR A 797 -26.74 9.11 0.53
N ILE A 798 -26.79 8.66 1.78
CA ILE A 798 -28.03 8.27 2.47
C ILE A 798 -28.85 9.50 2.80
N ALA A 799 -30.18 9.39 2.73
CA ALA A 799 -31.12 10.45 3.06
C ALA A 799 -31.05 11.71 2.16
N ALA A 800 -30.30 11.69 1.06
CA ALA A 800 -30.17 12.86 0.19
C ALA A 800 -31.48 13.27 -0.51
N SER A 801 -32.47 12.36 -0.58
CA SER A 801 -33.76 12.61 -1.21
C SER A 801 -34.95 12.51 -0.25
N TRP A 802 -34.71 12.45 1.06
CA TRP A 802 -35.78 12.29 2.06
C TRP A 802 -36.49 13.60 2.35
N PHE A 803 -37.81 13.54 2.51
CA PHE A 803 -38.68 14.69 2.81
C PHE A 803 -38.59 15.82 1.76
N GLU A 804 -38.16 15.48 0.56
CA GLU A 804 -38.15 16.40 -0.58
C GLU A 804 -39.57 16.55 -1.18
N PRO A 805 -39.83 17.58 -2.00
CA PRO A 805 -41.18 17.88 -2.52
C PRO A 805 -41.86 16.74 -3.28
N TRP A 806 -41.10 15.78 -3.82
CA TRP A 806 -41.65 14.62 -4.53
C TRP A 806 -42.48 13.71 -3.61
N GLU A 807 -42.12 13.61 -2.32
CA GLU A 807 -42.82 12.74 -1.37
C GLU A 807 -44.24 13.26 -1.11
N TYR A 808 -44.34 14.56 -0.84
CA TYR A 808 -45.61 15.26 -0.62
C TYR A 808 -46.45 15.29 -1.89
N LYS A 809 -45.82 15.46 -3.06
CA LYS A 809 -46.50 15.45 -4.34
C LYS A 809 -47.13 14.08 -4.65
N GLY A 810 -46.44 12.98 -4.35
CA GLY A 810 -47.01 11.64 -4.51
C GLY A 810 -48.24 11.41 -3.63
N GLN A 811 -48.22 11.92 -2.40
CA GLN A 811 -49.36 11.89 -1.48
C GLN A 811 -50.52 12.75 -1.98
N GLU A 812 -50.26 14.01 -2.36
CA GLU A 812 -51.26 14.93 -2.91
C GLU A 812 -51.96 14.33 -4.14
N MET A 813 -51.20 13.68 -5.03
CA MET A 813 -51.78 13.02 -6.22
C MET A 813 -52.73 11.88 -5.86
N LEU A 814 -52.43 11.10 -4.82
CA LEU A 814 -53.30 10.02 -4.35
C LEU A 814 -54.56 10.56 -3.63
N GLU A 815 -54.42 11.67 -2.90
CA GLU A 815 -55.54 12.35 -2.25
C GLU A 815 -56.50 12.95 -3.29
N MET A 816 -55.98 13.64 -4.31
CA MET A 816 -56.78 14.18 -5.42
C MET A 816 -57.57 13.10 -6.16
N ASP A 817 -56.95 11.94 -6.44
CA ASP A 817 -57.60 10.83 -7.14
C ASP A 817 -58.74 10.22 -6.29
N ARG A 818 -58.54 10.11 -4.97
CA ARG A 818 -59.59 9.66 -4.04
C ARG A 818 -60.76 10.63 -3.95
N ASP A 819 -60.47 11.93 -3.94
CA ASP A 819 -61.50 12.97 -3.91
C ASP A 819 -62.32 12.98 -5.23
N GLU A 820 -61.65 12.84 -6.39
CA GLU A 820 -62.30 12.71 -7.70
C GLU A 820 -63.20 11.45 -7.77
N ALA A 821 -62.74 10.30 -7.27
CA ALA A 821 -63.52 9.06 -7.20
C ALA A 821 -64.68 9.12 -6.18
N GLY A 822 -64.57 9.94 -5.14
CA GLY A 822 -65.63 10.20 -4.17
C GLY A 822 -66.77 11.04 -4.74
N VAL A 823 -66.45 12.06 -5.53
CA VAL A 823 -67.41 12.98 -6.16
C VAL A 823 -68.23 12.28 -7.26
N GLU A 824 -67.64 11.37 -8.04
CA GLU A 824 -68.40 10.58 -9.03
C GLU A 824 -69.43 9.64 -8.39
N ASN A 825 -69.11 9.05 -7.23
CA ASN A 825 -70.04 8.19 -6.50
C ASN A 825 -71.21 8.96 -5.86
N GLU A 826 -70.99 10.20 -5.37
CA GLU A 826 -72.08 11.04 -4.85
C GLU A 826 -73.02 11.53 -5.97
N SER A 827 -72.48 11.88 -7.16
CA SER A 827 -73.30 12.30 -8.31
C SER A 827 -74.20 11.20 -8.88
N THR A 828 -73.85 9.93 -8.66
CA THR A 828 -74.64 8.76 -9.10
C THR A 828 -75.77 8.42 -8.11
N ILE A 829 -75.70 8.89 -6.87
CA ILE A 829 -76.73 8.68 -5.84
C ILE A 829 -77.84 9.75 -5.94
N GLU A 830 -77.54 10.97 -6.39
CA GLU A 830 -78.54 12.04 -6.58
C GLU A 830 -79.45 11.85 -7.82
N SER A 831 -79.15 10.94 -8.74
CA SER A 831 -79.98 10.73 -9.95
C SER A 831 -81.06 9.65 -9.82
N ASN A 832 -81.32 9.13 -8.61
CA ASN A 832 -82.25 8.03 -8.36
C ASN A 832 -83.39 8.41 -7.40
N ASP A 833 -83.96 9.61 -7.58
CA ASP A 833 -85.22 10.01 -6.97
C ASP A 833 -86.39 9.57 -7.88
N PRO A 834 -87.22 8.59 -7.50
CA PRO A 834 -88.31 8.12 -8.34
C PRO A 834 -89.44 9.14 -8.34
N SER A 835 -89.73 9.72 -9.51
CA SER A 835 -90.91 10.54 -9.74
C SER A 835 -92.19 9.73 -9.51
N GLU A 836 -92.85 9.94 -8.36
CA GLU A 836 -94.28 9.69 -8.19
C GLU A 836 -95.07 10.73 -9.00
N GLU A 837 -95.66 10.33 -10.13
CA GLU A 837 -96.95 10.89 -10.58
C GLU A 837 -97.53 10.06 -11.72
N GLY A 838 -98.65 9.40 -11.46
CA GLY A 838 -99.37 8.54 -12.41
C GLY A 838 -100.73 8.09 -11.90
N VAL A 839 -101.62 9.05 -11.57
CA VAL A 839 -103.06 8.83 -11.38
C VAL A 839 -103.83 9.84 -12.24
N GLN A 840 -104.14 9.47 -13.48
CA GLN A 840 -105.51 9.38 -14.04
C GLN A 840 -105.47 8.89 -15.49
#